data_AF-A0A9D9DAR2-F1
#
_entry.id   AF-A0A9D9DAR2-F1
#
_cell.length_a   1.000
_cell.length_b   1.000
_cell.length_c   1.000
_cell.angle_alpha   90.00
_cell.angle_beta   90.00
_cell.angle_gamma   90.00
#
_symmetry.space_group_name_H-M   'P 1'
#
loop_
_entity.id
_entity.type
_entity.pdbx_description
1 polymer ?
#
loop_
_entity_poly.entity_id
_entity_poly.type
_entity_poly.pdbx_seq_one_letter_code
_entity_poly.pdbx_strand_id
1 'polypeptide(L)'
;MKKKAIIILLFLPFIIALFAFITTTYLIRDVEQDITDIQFDYEANQYFDLSDGRVELKAEAVYNEKYPVSSGNDLVWSITGESDVASISSSGSTYYLNLLKQGQCQVTCSNEKGNVSKSFMANIIGSAGGVIINATPNFTMQGIDQERYVGLYDLSYSDLVKDQYQKVNSELQLSIEVYPEEVSLDDLVVETSSNVKFNAVDQTVKLLSSGESYVKFSRPGTAMPEVSYNFTVIDGVNVYSYDDLLMATNFSTEGESVVQRVNFESYQNAYDSNGSLRRQDTVLFGHHGSNIKQNTFSSEVYRFETTYNHDFLDAYNAEAPASGNPTFSTDIIAGLHIQKDYYGNGFVVNLHDLTYPYNELEQDGNLIATLDKSNLFRGPLVFYSLGVPYTEPEYADEAPLMTLFGQDNIGFYVEGDDITLNDVHFKNADFGNNYTNLQYTGTVLELDGNNITLKNSQIQNGRNVVRNYSGKNNLIENCLLSNGMEFLLRYGSNQGQEIDLSAQIDYSIGGKDYSMSKEEFLAPSDIMNLTKDYKADTLLSFGVCEKNQALDFLAGYGFNPNFSYTEEELIESTEILQKAFMNTNGFVNENGSANYAGDITVKDTFFYHSGIASIFLDSYPQGSYNEFNITSLLRLVIGIYITSFTKGNTLSMYPTKLNLVGDNRFYDWKQESAISFASMLAENISSLFSHIGFAGQPTVSEEDYFPLKAQLVEQTSIWKDDNGSKYVNLPIMKMGGGYNSSDVYIDGVKYEEASSELKDSLVNTKINSYIYALKQEVEHYSDPGNFLGDPEAIEDTVFLVMQRAACNILGFNDYEFISLDPTEGLYFNQYPSLDDLKERV
;
A
#
# COMPACT_ATOMS: atom_id res chain seq x y z
N MET A 1 -53.48 29.48 8.50
CA MET A 1 -52.45 28.79 7.67
C MET A 1 -53.16 27.86 6.69
N LYS A 2 -52.86 27.95 5.39
CA LYS A 2 -53.53 27.13 4.35
C LYS A 2 -52.99 25.69 4.39
N LYS A 3 -53.88 24.68 4.36
CA LYS A 3 -53.57 23.23 4.44
C LYS A 3 -52.40 22.73 3.56
N LYS A 4 -52.07 23.44 2.47
CA LYS A 4 -50.93 23.13 1.60
C LYS A 4 -49.55 23.37 2.25
N ALA A 5 -49.43 24.32 3.18
CA ALA A 5 -48.16 24.63 3.86
C ALA A 5 -47.76 23.55 4.89
N ILE A 6 -48.74 22.90 5.53
CA ILE A 6 -48.50 21.82 6.52
C ILE A 6 -48.03 20.54 5.81
N ILE A 7 -48.54 20.26 4.61
CA ILE A 7 -48.11 19.09 3.82
C ILE A 7 -46.66 19.28 3.37
N ILE A 8 -46.28 20.46 2.88
CA ILE A 8 -44.88 20.75 2.50
C ILE A 8 -43.95 20.66 3.72
N LEU A 9 -44.34 21.18 4.89
CA LEU A 9 -43.54 21.09 6.11
C LEU A 9 -43.38 19.64 6.65
N LEU A 10 -44.33 18.75 6.38
CA LEU A 10 -44.27 17.34 6.77
C LEU A 10 -43.48 16.48 5.79
N PHE A 11 -43.42 16.88 4.51
CA PHE A 11 -42.60 16.21 3.50
C PHE A 11 -41.17 16.76 3.43
N LEU A 12 -40.90 17.99 3.91
CA LEU A 12 -39.57 18.59 3.89
C LEU A 12 -38.51 17.71 4.61
N PRO A 13 -38.76 17.13 5.80
CA PRO A 13 -37.80 16.25 6.45
C PRO A 13 -37.57 14.95 5.67
N PHE A 14 -38.60 14.46 4.96
CA PHE A 14 -38.48 13.26 4.12
C PHE A 14 -37.75 13.54 2.80
N ILE A 15 -37.95 14.73 2.22
CA ILE A 15 -37.25 15.18 1.02
C ILE A 15 -35.79 15.51 1.36
N ILE A 16 -35.54 16.17 2.49
CA ILE A 16 -34.20 16.40 3.04
C ILE A 16 -33.54 15.06 3.38
N ALA A 17 -34.23 14.08 3.96
CA ALA A 17 -33.67 12.74 4.19
C ALA A 17 -33.44 11.94 2.89
N LEU A 18 -34.26 12.14 1.85
CA LEU A 18 -34.06 11.50 0.54
C LEU A 18 -32.94 12.15 -0.29
N PHE A 19 -32.64 13.44 -0.03
CA PHE A 19 -31.54 14.19 -0.66
C PHE A 19 -30.26 14.22 0.20
N ALA A 20 -30.36 14.00 1.51
CA ALA A 20 -29.25 13.73 2.43
C ALA A 20 -28.78 12.27 2.33
N PHE A 21 -29.41 11.45 1.48
CA PHE A 21 -28.65 10.47 0.72
C PHE A 21 -27.76 11.27 -0.24
N ILE A 22 -26.65 11.73 0.32
CA ILE A 22 -25.51 12.31 -0.36
C ILE A 22 -25.32 11.44 -1.61
N THR A 23 -25.40 12.06 -2.79
CA THR A 23 -24.73 11.48 -3.95
C THR A 23 -23.25 11.63 -3.63
N THR A 24 -22.74 10.75 -2.77
CA THR A 24 -21.31 10.57 -2.58
C THR A 24 -20.88 10.16 -3.97
N THR A 25 -20.29 11.11 -4.68
CA THR A 25 -19.71 10.82 -5.98
C THR A 25 -18.45 10.06 -5.58
N TYR A 26 -18.57 8.74 -5.44
CA TYR A 26 -17.40 7.91 -5.20
C TYR A 26 -16.45 8.22 -6.35
N LEU A 27 -15.24 8.66 -6.03
CA LEU A 27 -14.22 8.81 -7.04
C LEU A 27 -13.92 7.41 -7.56
N ILE A 28 -14.49 7.06 -8.71
CA ILE A 28 -14.20 5.80 -9.38
C ILE A 28 -12.84 5.98 -10.05
N ARG A 29 -11.89 5.13 -9.65
CA ARG A 29 -10.53 5.16 -10.15
C ARG A 29 -10.33 3.90 -10.96
N ASP A 30 -10.79 3.96 -12.20
CA ASP A 30 -10.75 2.82 -13.11
C ASP A 30 -9.31 2.37 -13.33
N VAL A 31 -9.12 1.06 -13.26
CA VAL A 31 -7.86 0.37 -13.54
C VAL A 31 -8.16 -0.69 -14.58
N GLU A 32 -7.21 -0.88 -15.49
CA GLU A 32 -7.27 -2.03 -16.37
C GLU A 32 -7.33 -3.32 -15.58
N GLN A 33 -8.39 -4.10 -15.78
CA GLN A 33 -8.42 -5.45 -15.24
C GLN A 33 -7.48 -6.33 -16.05
N ASP A 34 -6.57 -6.99 -15.34
CA ASP A 34 -5.71 -8.04 -15.87
C ASP A 34 -6.29 -9.43 -15.59
N ILE A 35 -5.77 -10.44 -16.27
CA ILE A 35 -6.01 -11.83 -15.86
C ILE A 35 -5.33 -12.07 -14.51
N THR A 36 -5.88 -12.97 -13.69
CA THR A 36 -5.35 -13.26 -12.36
C THR A 36 -4.51 -14.54 -12.33
N ASP A 37 -4.74 -15.45 -13.29
CA ASP A 37 -3.95 -16.67 -13.47
C ASP A 37 -4.11 -17.21 -14.91
N ILE A 38 -3.31 -18.21 -15.26
CA ILE A 38 -3.39 -19.02 -16.47
C ILE A 38 -3.62 -20.47 -16.05
N GLN A 39 -4.66 -21.12 -16.55
CA GLN A 39 -4.95 -22.53 -16.31
C GLN A 39 -4.49 -23.39 -17.49
N PHE A 40 -3.71 -24.43 -17.22
CA PHE A 40 -3.39 -25.50 -18.16
C PHE A 40 -3.14 -26.83 -17.42
N ASP A 41 -3.11 -27.93 -18.16
CA ASP A 41 -2.99 -29.30 -17.62
C ASP A 41 -1.58 -29.91 -17.77
N TYR A 42 -0.54 -29.07 -17.80
CA TYR A 42 0.86 -29.53 -17.86
C TYR A 42 1.46 -29.66 -16.46
N GLU A 43 2.25 -30.72 -16.28
CA GLU A 43 3.09 -30.93 -15.11
C GLU A 43 4.33 -30.02 -15.16
N ALA A 44 4.93 -29.72 -13.99
CA ALA A 44 6.13 -28.87 -13.91
C ALA A 44 7.29 -29.40 -14.76
N ASN A 45 7.48 -30.71 -14.80
CA ASN A 45 8.29 -31.42 -15.79
C ASN A 45 7.36 -32.26 -16.67
N GLN A 46 7.10 -31.80 -17.89
CA GLN A 46 6.16 -32.41 -18.81
C GLN A 46 6.86 -33.30 -19.85
N TYR A 47 6.37 -34.52 -20.03
CA TYR A 47 6.82 -35.44 -21.08
C TYR A 47 6.29 -35.05 -22.46
N PHE A 48 7.17 -35.13 -23.48
CA PHE A 48 6.79 -35.13 -24.90
C PHE A 48 7.58 -36.20 -25.68
N ASP A 49 6.90 -36.97 -26.52
CA ASP A 49 7.55 -37.94 -27.41
C ASP A 49 8.06 -37.24 -28.67
N LEU A 50 9.35 -37.33 -28.97
CA LEU A 50 9.95 -36.73 -30.17
C LEU A 50 9.27 -37.19 -31.47
N SER A 51 8.67 -38.39 -31.47
CA SER A 51 7.96 -38.94 -32.63
C SER A 51 6.61 -38.27 -32.92
N ASP A 52 6.02 -37.56 -31.96
CA ASP A 52 4.80 -36.77 -32.17
C ASP A 52 5.05 -35.61 -33.12
N GLY A 53 6.27 -35.08 -33.14
CA GLY A 53 6.76 -34.02 -34.03
C GLY A 53 6.15 -32.64 -33.81
N ARG A 54 4.84 -32.55 -33.55
CA ARG A 54 4.11 -31.31 -33.29
C ARG A 54 2.94 -31.55 -32.35
N VAL A 55 2.90 -30.83 -31.24
CA VAL A 55 1.86 -30.94 -30.20
C VAL A 55 1.14 -29.60 -30.05
N GLU A 56 -0.19 -29.64 -29.88
CA GLU A 56 -1.01 -28.46 -29.64
C GLU A 56 -0.85 -27.97 -28.19
N LEU A 57 -0.65 -26.66 -28.01
CA LEU A 57 -0.57 -26.03 -26.70
C LEU A 57 -1.91 -25.42 -26.30
N LYS A 58 -2.43 -25.81 -25.13
CA LYS A 58 -3.70 -25.33 -24.57
C LYS A 58 -3.51 -24.65 -23.22
N ALA A 59 -4.16 -23.50 -23.05
CA ALA A 59 -4.31 -22.80 -21.79
C ALA A 59 -5.57 -21.92 -21.84
N GLU A 60 -6.09 -21.59 -20.67
CA GLU A 60 -7.23 -20.70 -20.47
C GLU A 60 -6.85 -19.59 -19.49
N ALA A 61 -7.27 -18.36 -19.77
CA ALA A 61 -7.08 -17.25 -18.87
C ALA A 61 -8.08 -17.33 -17.71
N VAL A 62 -7.62 -17.12 -16.48
CA VAL A 62 -8.44 -17.03 -15.29
C VAL A 62 -8.58 -15.55 -14.93
N TYR A 63 -9.80 -15.09 -14.74
CA TYR A 63 -10.10 -13.73 -14.33
C TYR A 63 -11.47 -13.66 -13.67
N ASN A 64 -11.74 -12.54 -13.01
CA ASN A 64 -13.06 -12.28 -12.44
C ASN A 64 -14.03 -11.83 -13.55
N GLU A 65 -14.96 -12.71 -13.92
CA GLU A 65 -15.96 -12.47 -14.98
C GLU A 65 -16.90 -11.28 -14.71
N LYS A 66 -16.94 -10.76 -13.47
CA LYS A 66 -17.71 -9.55 -13.13
C LYS A 66 -17.20 -8.30 -13.85
N TYR A 67 -15.94 -8.29 -14.28
CA TYR A 67 -15.27 -7.13 -14.83
C TYR A 67 -14.76 -7.46 -16.26
N PRO A 68 -14.66 -6.45 -17.15
CA PRO A 68 -14.12 -6.65 -18.48
C PRO A 68 -12.59 -6.63 -18.47
N VAL A 69 -11.98 -7.66 -19.05
CA VAL A 69 -10.53 -7.77 -19.21
C VAL A 69 -10.01 -6.76 -20.23
N SER A 70 -8.92 -6.08 -19.88
CA SER A 70 -8.25 -5.08 -20.74
C SER A 70 -7.53 -5.71 -21.94
N SER A 71 -7.18 -4.91 -22.95
CA SER A 71 -6.37 -5.36 -24.10
C SER A 71 -4.98 -5.84 -23.66
N GLY A 72 -4.36 -6.77 -24.39
CA GLY A 72 -3.06 -7.34 -24.04
C GLY A 72 -3.14 -8.60 -23.17
N ASN A 73 -4.35 -9.11 -22.92
CA ASN A 73 -4.61 -10.31 -22.13
C ASN A 73 -4.74 -11.60 -22.95
N ASP A 74 -4.53 -11.52 -24.27
CA ASP A 74 -4.47 -12.71 -25.09
C ASP A 74 -3.25 -13.57 -24.68
N LEU A 75 -3.44 -14.88 -24.66
CA LEU A 75 -2.38 -15.80 -24.26
C LEU A 75 -1.39 -16.03 -25.42
N VAL A 76 -0.11 -15.83 -25.11
CA VAL A 76 1.02 -16.04 -26.02
C VAL A 76 1.98 -17.06 -25.41
N TRP A 77 2.70 -17.75 -26.29
CA TRP A 77 3.61 -18.83 -25.91
C TRP A 77 5.03 -18.54 -26.38
N SER A 78 6.00 -18.78 -25.50
CA SER A 78 7.43 -18.59 -25.78
C SER A 78 8.23 -19.79 -25.28
N ILE A 79 9.49 -19.87 -25.76
CA ILE A 79 10.47 -20.85 -25.30
C ILE A 79 11.74 -20.10 -24.91
N THR A 80 12.26 -20.45 -23.74
CA THR A 80 13.58 -20.03 -23.24
C THR A 80 14.48 -21.28 -23.13
N GLY A 81 15.76 -21.16 -23.53
CA GLY A 81 16.73 -22.26 -23.53
C GLY A 81 17.30 -22.64 -24.91
N GLU A 82 17.73 -23.89 -25.09
CA GLU A 82 18.36 -24.38 -26.32
C GLU A 82 17.38 -24.36 -27.51
N SER A 83 17.53 -23.38 -28.40
CA SER A 83 16.64 -23.16 -29.55
C SER A 83 16.63 -24.28 -30.60
N ASP A 84 17.47 -25.31 -30.47
CA ASP A 84 17.52 -26.48 -31.36
C ASP A 84 16.68 -27.67 -30.86
N VAL A 85 16.12 -27.59 -29.65
CA VAL A 85 15.31 -28.66 -29.02
C VAL A 85 13.84 -28.59 -29.47
N ALA A 86 13.24 -27.40 -29.43
CA ALA A 86 11.88 -27.14 -29.90
C ALA A 86 11.67 -25.71 -30.39
N SER A 87 10.56 -25.48 -31.08
CA SER A 87 10.11 -24.13 -31.48
C SER A 87 8.61 -23.96 -31.35
N ILE A 88 8.13 -22.74 -31.06
CA ILE A 88 6.71 -22.40 -31.11
C ILE A 88 6.30 -22.03 -32.54
N SER A 89 5.16 -22.53 -33.00
CA SER A 89 4.49 -22.05 -34.22
C SER A 89 3.01 -21.80 -33.95
N SER A 90 2.44 -20.78 -34.59
CA SER A 90 1.02 -20.47 -34.49
C SER A 90 0.31 -20.67 -35.84
N SER A 91 -0.97 -21.04 -35.79
CA SER A 91 -1.84 -21.14 -36.95
C SER A 91 -3.21 -20.57 -36.58
N GLY A 92 -3.43 -19.28 -36.83
CA GLY A 92 -4.57 -18.56 -36.26
C GLY A 92 -4.35 -18.31 -34.78
N SER A 93 -5.35 -18.61 -33.94
CA SER A 93 -5.27 -18.49 -32.47
C SER A 93 -4.70 -19.73 -31.77
N THR A 94 -4.36 -20.79 -32.51
CA THR A 94 -3.83 -22.03 -31.93
C THR A 94 -2.31 -22.05 -31.99
N TYR A 95 -1.68 -22.36 -30.84
CA TYR A 95 -0.24 -22.51 -30.69
C TYR A 95 0.19 -23.97 -30.67
N TYR A 96 1.40 -24.23 -31.14
CA TYR A 96 1.97 -25.57 -31.22
C TYR A 96 3.43 -25.58 -30.80
N LEU A 97 3.81 -26.61 -30.04
CA LEU A 97 5.18 -26.97 -29.76
C LEU A 97 5.68 -27.92 -30.85
N ASN A 98 6.66 -27.48 -31.64
CA ASN A 98 7.31 -28.32 -32.66
C ASN A 98 8.54 -28.98 -32.03
N LEU A 99 8.54 -30.31 -32.00
CA LEU A 99 9.56 -31.13 -31.35
C LEU A 99 10.67 -31.43 -32.37
N LEU A 100 11.87 -30.87 -32.17
CA LEU A 100 12.94 -30.91 -33.18
C LEU A 100 14.02 -31.94 -32.83
N LYS A 101 14.35 -32.06 -31.54
CA LYS A 101 15.45 -32.91 -31.05
C LYS A 101 15.19 -33.31 -29.60
N GLN A 102 15.79 -34.43 -29.19
CA GLN A 102 15.81 -34.84 -27.79
C GLN A 102 16.56 -33.81 -26.92
N GLY A 103 15.94 -33.41 -25.81
CA GLY A 103 16.47 -32.37 -24.93
C GLY A 103 15.40 -31.82 -23.98
N GLN A 104 15.74 -30.71 -23.32
CA GLN A 104 14.84 -29.99 -22.41
C GLN A 104 14.77 -28.52 -22.83
N CYS A 105 13.58 -27.92 -22.75
CA CYS A 105 13.40 -26.48 -22.91
C CYS A 105 12.26 -25.99 -22.02
N GLN A 106 12.38 -24.76 -21.50
CA GLN A 106 11.30 -24.15 -20.74
C GLN A 106 10.27 -23.58 -21.71
N VAL A 107 9.00 -23.92 -21.49
CA VAL A 107 7.86 -23.40 -22.25
C VAL A 107 7.06 -22.50 -21.34
N THR A 108 6.86 -21.26 -21.76
CA THR A 108 6.11 -20.25 -20.99
C THR A 108 4.85 -19.87 -21.74
N CYS A 109 3.73 -19.86 -21.01
CA CYS A 109 2.51 -19.17 -21.41
C CYS A 109 2.42 -17.87 -20.62
N SER A 110 2.24 -16.74 -21.30
CA SER A 110 2.01 -15.45 -20.67
C SER A 110 0.84 -14.74 -21.34
N ASN A 111 0.29 -13.71 -20.69
CA ASN A 111 -0.43 -12.69 -21.45
C ASN A 111 0.55 -11.86 -22.31
N GLU A 112 0.05 -11.11 -23.29
CA GLU A 112 0.89 -10.26 -24.16
C GLU A 112 1.65 -9.18 -23.35
N LYS A 113 1.09 -8.77 -22.21
CA LYS A 113 1.72 -7.82 -21.27
C LYS A 113 2.94 -8.41 -20.54
N GLY A 114 2.98 -9.73 -20.35
CA GLY A 114 4.07 -10.45 -19.67
C GLY A 114 4.09 -10.35 -18.14
N ASN A 115 3.11 -9.67 -17.54
CA ASN A 115 2.97 -9.52 -16.08
C ASN A 115 2.25 -10.71 -15.42
N VAL A 116 1.66 -11.60 -16.20
CA VAL A 116 1.15 -12.90 -15.74
C VAL A 116 1.73 -13.98 -16.63
N SER A 117 2.50 -14.91 -16.03
CA SER A 117 3.07 -16.04 -16.76
C SER A 117 3.13 -17.32 -15.93
N LYS A 118 3.04 -18.46 -16.63
CA LYS A 118 3.30 -19.79 -16.09
C LYS A 118 4.24 -20.56 -17.00
N SER A 119 5.19 -21.25 -16.41
CA SER A 119 6.23 -21.97 -17.15
C SER A 119 6.36 -23.40 -16.69
N PHE A 120 6.50 -24.33 -17.64
CA PHE A 120 6.87 -25.72 -17.35
C PHE A 120 8.11 -26.13 -18.15
N MET A 121 8.80 -27.16 -17.69
CA MET A 121 9.94 -27.75 -18.39
C MET A 121 9.46 -28.85 -19.32
N ALA A 122 9.55 -28.61 -20.64
CA ALA A 122 9.26 -29.63 -21.65
C ALA A 122 10.44 -30.58 -21.80
N ASN A 123 10.21 -31.86 -21.53
CA ASN A 123 11.19 -32.93 -21.65
C ASN A 123 10.90 -33.76 -22.91
N ILE A 124 11.67 -33.51 -23.97
CA ILE A 124 11.48 -34.17 -25.27
C ILE A 124 12.34 -35.42 -25.30
N ILE A 125 11.68 -36.57 -25.27
CA ILE A 125 12.34 -37.87 -25.18
C ILE A 125 12.24 -38.59 -26.53
N GLY A 126 13.38 -39.08 -27.02
CA GLY A 126 13.47 -39.91 -28.21
C GLY A 126 13.72 -41.38 -27.88
N SER A 127 14.15 -42.15 -28.89
CA SER A 127 14.41 -43.59 -28.75
C SER A 127 15.44 -44.01 -27.69
N ALA A 128 16.22 -43.07 -27.14
CA ALA A 128 17.17 -43.33 -26.07
C ALA A 128 16.51 -43.48 -24.68
N GLY A 129 15.24 -43.09 -24.54
CA GLY A 129 14.51 -43.09 -23.26
C GLY A 129 14.86 -41.91 -22.36
N GLY A 130 14.20 -41.80 -21.21
CA GLY A 130 14.42 -40.75 -20.20
C GLY A 130 13.57 -40.95 -18.94
N VAL A 131 13.86 -40.17 -17.90
CA VAL A 131 13.12 -40.18 -16.62
C VAL A 131 12.45 -38.82 -16.44
N ILE A 132 11.18 -38.80 -16.08
CA ILE A 132 10.45 -37.60 -15.69
C ILE A 132 10.17 -37.67 -14.20
N ILE A 133 10.43 -36.58 -13.48
CA ILE A 133 10.31 -36.51 -12.02
C ILE A 133 9.52 -35.27 -11.65
N ASN A 134 8.41 -35.46 -10.94
CA ASN A 134 7.61 -34.38 -10.37
C ASN A 134 7.42 -34.61 -8.86
N ALA A 135 7.15 -33.54 -8.11
CA ALA A 135 6.83 -33.64 -6.68
C ALA A 135 5.33 -33.78 -6.48
N THR A 136 4.90 -34.33 -5.35
CA THR A 136 3.48 -34.40 -4.99
C THR A 136 3.26 -33.85 -3.57
N PRO A 137 2.53 -32.73 -3.40
CA PRO A 137 2.02 -31.84 -4.45
C PRO A 137 3.16 -31.16 -5.23
N ASN A 138 2.84 -30.73 -6.47
CA ASN A 138 3.77 -30.02 -7.34
C ASN A 138 4.20 -28.68 -6.73
N PHE A 139 5.41 -28.24 -7.09
CA PHE A 139 5.80 -26.84 -6.90
C PHE A 139 5.03 -25.95 -7.88
N THR A 140 4.80 -24.70 -7.52
CA THR A 140 4.19 -23.75 -8.44
C THR A 140 5.10 -23.49 -9.65
N MET A 141 4.47 -23.06 -10.73
CA MET A 141 5.08 -22.70 -12.01
C MET A 141 5.11 -21.18 -12.22
N GLN A 142 4.81 -20.42 -11.17
CA GLN A 142 4.69 -18.96 -11.18
C GLN A 142 5.82 -18.23 -10.44
N GLY A 143 6.66 -18.95 -9.69
CA GLY A 143 7.74 -18.39 -8.89
C GLY A 143 8.75 -17.60 -9.72
N ILE A 144 9.29 -16.53 -9.12
CA ILE A 144 10.41 -15.77 -9.68
C ILE A 144 11.70 -16.53 -9.39
N ASP A 145 11.86 -17.03 -8.16
CA ASP A 145 12.96 -17.91 -7.80
C ASP A 145 12.78 -19.29 -8.46
N GLN A 146 13.86 -19.83 -9.02
CA GLN A 146 13.87 -21.15 -9.65
C GLN A 146 14.27 -22.27 -8.67
N GLU A 147 14.77 -21.90 -7.48
CA GLU A 147 15.10 -22.84 -6.42
C GLU A 147 13.83 -23.39 -5.74
N ARG A 148 13.83 -24.70 -5.48
CA ARG A 148 12.70 -25.40 -4.86
C ARG A 148 12.98 -25.64 -3.39
N TYR A 149 12.23 -25.02 -2.49
CA TYR A 149 12.44 -25.17 -1.05
C TYR A 149 11.49 -26.18 -0.43
N VAL A 150 12.01 -27.02 0.48
CA VAL A 150 11.24 -28.00 1.26
C VAL A 150 11.60 -27.85 2.74
N GLY A 151 10.59 -27.77 3.62
CA GLY A 151 10.80 -27.77 5.06
C GLY A 151 11.24 -29.15 5.55
N LEU A 152 12.23 -29.19 6.44
CA LEU A 152 12.72 -30.39 7.12
C LEU A 152 11.62 -31.09 7.95
N TYR A 153 10.60 -30.34 8.37
CA TYR A 153 9.52 -30.83 9.21
C TYR A 153 8.13 -30.56 8.63
N ASP A 154 7.18 -31.38 9.06
CA ASP A 154 5.75 -31.11 9.00
C ASP A 154 5.22 -30.89 10.42
N LEU A 155 4.10 -30.18 10.54
CA LEU A 155 3.44 -29.93 11.82
C LEU A 155 2.47 -31.05 12.19
N SER A 156 2.41 -31.36 13.48
CA SER A 156 1.43 -32.29 14.05
C SER A 156 0.78 -31.70 15.30
N TYR A 157 -0.55 -31.58 15.27
CA TYR A 157 -1.37 -31.01 16.34
C TYR A 157 -2.76 -31.67 16.34
N SER A 158 -3.45 -31.64 17.48
CA SER A 158 -4.83 -32.15 17.61
C SER A 158 -5.89 -31.07 17.54
N ASP A 159 -5.54 -29.85 17.98
CA ASP A 159 -6.43 -28.70 18.11
C ASP A 159 -5.64 -27.42 17.79
N LEU A 160 -6.34 -26.41 17.27
CA LEU A 160 -5.79 -25.08 16.99
C LEU A 160 -5.60 -24.27 18.28
N VAL A 161 -4.50 -24.55 18.98
CA VAL A 161 -4.16 -23.87 20.24
C VAL A 161 -2.72 -23.39 20.18
N LYS A 162 -2.51 -22.12 20.55
CA LYS A 162 -1.19 -21.49 20.57
C LYS A 162 -0.14 -22.36 21.24
N ASP A 163 0.99 -22.56 20.56
CA ASP A 163 2.17 -23.34 20.96
C ASP A 163 1.90 -24.85 21.20
N GLN A 164 0.76 -25.40 20.76
CA GLN A 164 0.43 -26.82 20.91
C GLN A 164 0.61 -27.62 19.61
N TYR A 165 1.85 -27.71 19.14
CA TYR A 165 2.23 -28.54 18.00
C TYR A 165 3.55 -29.30 18.23
N GLN A 166 3.82 -30.28 17.38
CA GLN A 166 5.09 -30.98 17.29
C GLN A 166 5.63 -30.93 15.88
N LYS A 167 6.95 -30.76 15.74
CA LYS A 167 7.66 -30.90 14.47
C LYS A 167 8.02 -32.38 14.25
N VAL A 168 7.60 -32.92 13.13
CA VAL A 168 7.88 -34.30 12.72
C VAL A 168 8.69 -34.23 11.42
N ASN A 169 9.74 -35.05 11.28
CA ASN A 169 10.51 -35.07 10.03
C ASN A 169 9.59 -35.33 8.84
N SER A 170 9.69 -34.48 7.83
CA SER A 170 8.89 -34.56 6.62
C SER A 170 9.49 -35.53 5.61
N GLU A 171 8.66 -35.88 4.63
CA GLU A 171 9.08 -36.63 3.44
C GLU A 171 8.59 -35.90 2.19
N LEU A 172 9.41 -35.88 1.13
CA LEU A 172 8.99 -35.38 -0.17
C LEU A 172 8.54 -36.57 -1.03
N GLN A 173 7.26 -36.61 -1.38
CA GLN A 173 6.73 -37.57 -2.33
C GLN A 173 7.10 -37.17 -3.75
N LEU A 174 7.61 -38.12 -4.54
CA LEU A 174 7.87 -37.95 -5.96
C LEU A 174 6.92 -38.81 -6.80
N SER A 175 6.61 -38.33 -8.00
CA SER A 175 6.04 -39.07 -9.10
C SER A 175 7.13 -39.27 -10.14
N ILE A 176 7.51 -40.52 -10.39
CA ILE A 176 8.62 -40.88 -11.28
C ILE A 176 8.10 -41.74 -12.43
N GLU A 177 8.26 -41.23 -13.65
CA GLU A 177 7.93 -41.94 -14.88
C GLU A 177 9.19 -42.27 -15.66
N VAL A 178 9.30 -43.51 -16.14
CA VAL A 178 10.47 -44.00 -16.87
C VAL A 178 10.06 -44.40 -18.28
N TYR A 179 10.76 -43.85 -19.26
CA TYR A 179 10.51 -44.09 -20.68
C TYR A 179 11.71 -44.79 -21.35
N PRO A 180 11.48 -45.75 -22.24
CA PRO A 180 10.17 -46.31 -22.59
C PRO A 180 9.60 -47.19 -21.45
N GLU A 181 8.28 -47.39 -21.40
CA GLU A 181 7.55 -48.00 -20.29
C GLU A 181 8.04 -49.42 -19.91
N GLU A 182 8.79 -50.10 -20.77
CA GLU A 182 9.37 -51.40 -20.45
C GLU A 182 10.55 -51.34 -19.48
N VAL A 183 11.10 -50.15 -19.22
CA VAL A 183 12.19 -49.92 -18.26
C VAL A 183 11.57 -49.58 -16.91
N SER A 184 11.88 -50.36 -15.89
CA SER A 184 11.39 -50.13 -14.53
C SER A 184 12.32 -49.21 -13.73
N LEU A 185 11.78 -48.58 -12.67
CA LEU A 185 12.59 -47.80 -11.73
C LEU A 185 13.70 -48.65 -11.08
N ASP A 186 13.48 -49.95 -10.90
CA ASP A 186 14.47 -50.90 -10.37
C ASP A 186 15.68 -51.11 -11.31
N ASP A 187 15.55 -50.76 -12.59
CA ASP A 187 16.64 -50.80 -13.57
C ASP A 187 17.57 -49.58 -13.48
N LEU A 188 17.24 -48.59 -12.63
CA LEU A 188 17.99 -47.35 -12.48
C LEU A 188 18.91 -47.38 -11.26
N VAL A 189 20.04 -46.70 -11.37
CA VAL A 189 20.92 -46.38 -10.24
C VAL A 189 20.48 -45.04 -9.68
N VAL A 190 20.17 -45.03 -8.38
CA VAL A 190 19.79 -43.82 -7.64
C VAL A 190 20.95 -43.34 -6.79
N GLU A 191 21.31 -42.07 -6.95
CA GLU A 191 22.27 -41.35 -6.12
C GLU A 191 21.55 -40.21 -5.39
N THR A 192 21.89 -39.97 -4.12
CA THR A 192 21.33 -38.88 -3.33
C THR A 192 22.43 -38.06 -2.66
N SER A 193 22.13 -36.80 -2.36
CA SER A 193 22.94 -36.01 -1.42
C SER A 193 22.96 -36.64 -0.02
N SER A 194 23.91 -36.22 0.82
CA SER A 194 24.13 -36.82 2.15
C SER A 194 23.02 -36.51 3.17
N ASN A 195 22.21 -35.50 2.90
CA ASN A 195 21.16 -35.00 3.79
C ASN A 195 19.76 -35.55 3.46
N VAL A 196 19.64 -36.45 2.48
CA VAL A 196 18.37 -37.09 2.12
C VAL A 196 18.54 -38.59 1.88
N LYS A 197 17.43 -39.33 1.89
CA LYS A 197 17.41 -40.76 1.55
C LYS A 197 16.18 -41.10 0.71
N PHE A 198 16.41 -41.67 -0.46
CA PHE A 198 15.33 -42.12 -1.36
C PHE A 198 14.84 -43.54 -1.03
N ASN A 199 13.53 -43.73 -1.12
CA ASN A 199 12.85 -45.01 -1.06
C ASN A 199 12.14 -45.27 -2.39
N ALA A 200 12.68 -46.21 -3.18
CA ALA A 200 12.14 -46.52 -4.51
C ALA A 200 10.75 -47.18 -4.49
N VAL A 201 10.36 -47.86 -3.40
CA VAL A 201 9.07 -48.56 -3.31
C VAL A 201 7.93 -47.56 -3.18
N ASP A 202 8.10 -46.59 -2.29
CA ASP A 202 7.09 -45.57 -1.99
C ASP A 202 7.30 -44.30 -2.84
N GLN A 203 8.40 -44.23 -3.59
CA GLN A 203 8.88 -43.04 -4.31
C GLN A 203 9.01 -41.80 -3.40
N THR A 204 9.41 -42.00 -2.14
CA THR A 204 9.58 -40.93 -1.16
C THR A 204 11.03 -40.58 -0.89
N VAL A 205 11.29 -39.31 -0.61
CA VAL A 205 12.58 -38.80 -0.15
C VAL A 205 12.46 -38.40 1.30
N LYS A 206 13.14 -39.13 2.20
CA LYS A 206 13.22 -38.78 3.62
C LYS A 206 14.25 -37.68 3.82
N LEU A 207 13.90 -36.64 4.56
CA LEU A 207 14.79 -35.52 4.87
C LEU A 207 15.53 -35.76 6.18
N LEU A 208 16.85 -35.57 6.19
CA LEU A 208 17.71 -35.87 7.35
C LEU A 208 18.28 -34.60 7.98
N SER A 209 18.64 -33.60 7.18
CA SER A 209 19.14 -32.29 7.62
C SER A 209 18.93 -31.23 6.55
N SER A 210 19.03 -29.95 6.91
CA SER A 210 18.99 -28.83 5.97
C SER A 210 20.18 -28.81 5.01
N GLY A 211 20.00 -28.12 3.87
CA GLY A 211 21.01 -27.93 2.82
C GLY A 211 20.53 -28.29 1.41
N GLU A 212 21.34 -27.93 0.43
CA GLU A 212 21.16 -28.31 -0.98
C GLU A 212 21.05 -29.83 -1.11
N SER A 213 20.05 -30.28 -1.86
CA SER A 213 19.67 -31.69 -1.97
C SER A 213 19.43 -32.11 -3.40
N TYR A 214 19.69 -33.38 -3.70
CA TYR A 214 19.34 -33.96 -4.98
C TYR A 214 18.97 -35.44 -4.88
N VAL A 215 18.13 -35.87 -5.82
CA VAL A 215 17.94 -37.29 -6.16
C VAL A 215 18.21 -37.45 -7.65
N LYS A 216 19.19 -38.29 -7.97
CA LYS A 216 19.69 -38.47 -9.34
C LYS A 216 19.45 -39.90 -9.80
N PHE A 217 18.92 -40.02 -11.01
CA PHE A 217 18.61 -41.28 -11.66
C PHE A 217 19.47 -41.44 -12.90
N SER A 218 20.15 -42.59 -13.01
CA SER A 218 20.97 -42.92 -14.17
C SER A 218 20.80 -44.39 -14.55
N ARG A 219 21.05 -44.72 -15.82
CA ARG A 219 21.08 -46.11 -16.30
C ARG A 219 22.44 -46.43 -16.92
N PRO A 220 23.39 -46.96 -16.13
CA PRO A 220 24.76 -47.17 -16.60
C PRO A 220 24.83 -48.03 -17.87
N GLY A 221 25.68 -47.63 -18.81
CA GLY A 221 25.91 -48.38 -20.05
C GLY A 221 24.84 -48.21 -21.13
N THR A 222 23.92 -47.26 -20.97
CA THR A 222 22.91 -46.89 -21.98
C THR A 222 23.09 -45.45 -22.46
N ALA A 223 22.39 -45.07 -23.54
CA ALA A 223 22.37 -43.69 -24.06
C ALA A 223 21.30 -42.81 -23.39
N MET A 224 20.60 -43.34 -22.37
CA MET A 224 19.58 -42.62 -21.61
C MET A 224 20.24 -41.51 -20.80
N PRO A 225 19.76 -40.26 -20.88
CA PRO A 225 20.33 -39.14 -20.13
C PRO A 225 20.14 -39.34 -18.63
N GLU A 226 21.11 -38.88 -17.85
CA GLU A 226 21.00 -38.78 -16.40
C GLU A 226 20.07 -37.62 -16.03
N VAL A 227 19.22 -37.83 -15.04
CA VAL A 227 18.25 -36.81 -14.58
C VAL A 227 18.44 -36.59 -13.08
N SER A 228 18.57 -35.33 -12.68
CA SER A 228 18.67 -34.92 -11.28
C SER A 228 17.47 -34.07 -10.90
N TYR A 229 16.82 -34.42 -9.80
CA TYR A 229 15.82 -33.58 -9.16
C TYR A 229 16.47 -32.83 -8.00
N ASN A 230 16.73 -31.54 -8.20
CA ASN A 230 17.40 -30.67 -7.22
C ASN A 230 16.37 -29.85 -6.43
N PHE A 231 16.63 -29.65 -5.14
CA PHE A 231 15.83 -28.86 -4.21
C PHE A 231 16.67 -28.53 -2.97
N THR A 232 16.22 -27.59 -2.14
CA THR A 232 16.92 -27.20 -0.91
C THR A 232 16.04 -27.47 0.31
N VAL A 233 16.63 -28.14 1.31
CA VAL A 233 15.96 -28.43 2.57
C VAL A 233 16.23 -27.30 3.54
N ILE A 234 15.17 -26.64 4.00
CA ILE A 234 15.23 -25.58 5.01
C ILE A 234 14.94 -26.17 6.38
N ASP A 235 15.62 -25.68 7.42
CA ASP A 235 15.29 -26.00 8.82
C ASP A 235 14.00 -25.26 9.23
N GLY A 236 12.88 -25.72 8.69
CA GLY A 236 11.57 -25.10 8.76
C GLY A 236 10.45 -26.10 8.55
N VAL A 237 9.21 -25.59 8.56
CA VAL A 237 7.98 -26.39 8.48
C VAL A 237 7.30 -26.20 7.14
N ASN A 238 6.86 -27.30 6.51
CA ASN A 238 5.99 -27.21 5.34
C ASN A 238 4.56 -26.85 5.77
N VAL A 239 3.92 -25.96 5.02
CA VAL A 239 2.50 -25.63 5.23
C VAL A 239 1.67 -26.08 4.02
N TYR A 240 0.69 -26.95 4.28
CA TYR A 240 -0.21 -27.53 3.26
C TYR A 240 -1.67 -27.14 3.49
N SER A 241 -1.99 -26.54 4.64
CA SER A 241 -3.33 -26.13 5.04
C SER A 241 -3.31 -24.79 5.79
N TYR A 242 -4.46 -24.14 5.88
CA TYR A 242 -4.59 -22.86 6.59
C TYR A 242 -4.27 -23.01 8.08
N ASP A 243 -4.59 -24.18 8.64
CA ASP A 243 -4.25 -24.52 10.02
C ASP A 243 -2.74 -24.65 10.23
N ASP A 244 -2.02 -25.30 9.30
CA ASP A 244 -0.55 -25.36 9.37
C ASP A 244 0.05 -23.96 9.34
N LEU A 245 -0.49 -23.09 8.48
CA LEU A 245 -0.08 -21.70 8.36
C LEU A 245 -0.27 -20.96 9.69
N LEU A 246 -1.47 -21.02 10.28
CA LEU A 246 -1.75 -20.41 11.59
C LEU A 246 -0.85 -20.96 12.69
N MET A 247 -0.65 -22.27 12.75
CA MET A 247 0.19 -22.92 13.77
C MET A 247 1.67 -22.56 13.64
N ALA A 248 2.15 -22.31 12.41
CA ALA A 248 3.51 -21.84 12.15
C ALA A 248 3.70 -20.34 12.41
N THR A 249 2.64 -19.54 12.26
CA THR A 249 2.65 -18.08 12.41
C THR A 249 1.93 -17.63 13.69
N ASN A 250 0.65 -17.28 13.61
CA ASN A 250 -0.12 -16.56 14.64
C ASN A 250 -0.23 -17.35 15.95
N PHE A 251 -0.24 -18.68 15.86
CA PHE A 251 -0.33 -19.61 16.99
C PHE A 251 1.04 -20.21 17.38
N SER A 252 2.14 -19.58 16.95
CA SER A 252 3.46 -19.82 17.53
C SER A 252 4.01 -18.54 18.15
N THR A 253 4.43 -18.60 19.41
CA THR A 253 5.01 -17.44 20.12
C THR A 253 6.37 -17.01 19.54
N GLU A 254 7.16 -17.98 19.07
CA GLU A 254 8.51 -17.75 18.54
C GLU A 254 8.55 -17.78 16.99
N GLY A 255 7.41 -18.01 16.34
CA GLY A 255 7.31 -18.36 14.92
C GLY A 255 8.06 -19.63 14.52
N GLU A 256 7.81 -20.10 13.30
CA GLU A 256 8.62 -21.12 12.62
C GLU A 256 9.04 -20.60 11.24
N SER A 257 10.20 -21.04 10.73
CA SER A 257 10.53 -20.77 9.34
C SER A 257 9.55 -21.54 8.45
N VAL A 258 8.81 -20.84 7.60
CA VAL A 258 7.72 -21.41 6.80
C VAL A 258 8.21 -21.75 5.40
N VAL A 259 7.80 -22.93 4.92
CA VAL A 259 7.95 -23.32 3.51
C VAL A 259 6.57 -23.61 2.93
N GLN A 260 6.07 -22.71 2.08
CA GLN A 260 4.75 -22.84 1.49
C GLN A 260 4.72 -23.88 0.38
N ARG A 261 3.70 -24.75 0.39
CA ARG A 261 3.56 -25.87 -0.55
C ARG A 261 2.24 -25.90 -1.33
N VAL A 262 1.36 -24.93 -1.09
CA VAL A 262 0.05 -24.77 -1.75
C VAL A 262 -0.31 -23.29 -1.87
N ASN A 263 -1.21 -22.95 -2.80
CA ASN A 263 -1.85 -21.64 -2.87
C ASN A 263 -2.90 -21.50 -1.76
N PHE A 264 -2.88 -20.38 -1.03
CA PHE A 264 -3.95 -19.95 -0.14
C PHE A 264 -4.76 -18.87 -0.84
N GLU A 265 -5.93 -19.22 -1.35
CA GLU A 265 -6.73 -18.33 -2.20
C GLU A 265 -8.05 -17.92 -1.55
N SER A 266 -8.67 -16.88 -2.13
CA SER A 266 -10.03 -16.46 -1.76
C SER A 266 -11.05 -17.54 -2.12
N TYR A 267 -12.24 -17.50 -1.52
CA TYR A 267 -13.28 -18.48 -1.80
C TYR A 267 -13.63 -18.58 -3.30
N GLN A 268 -13.72 -17.44 -3.98
CA GLN A 268 -14.04 -17.37 -5.40
C GLN A 268 -12.96 -18.02 -6.28
N ASN A 269 -11.70 -17.93 -5.87
CA ASN A 269 -10.55 -18.48 -6.59
C ASN A 269 -10.22 -19.92 -6.19
N ALA A 270 -10.56 -20.35 -4.97
CA ALA A 270 -10.36 -21.71 -4.49
C ALA A 270 -11.44 -22.68 -4.98
N TYR A 271 -12.70 -22.24 -5.04
CA TYR A 271 -13.85 -23.10 -5.33
C TYR A 271 -14.63 -22.73 -6.59
N ASP A 272 -15.16 -23.75 -7.26
CA ASP A 272 -16.13 -23.60 -8.35
C ASP A 272 -17.55 -23.31 -7.82
N SER A 273 -18.49 -23.08 -8.74
CA SER A 273 -19.90 -22.84 -8.37
C SER A 273 -20.58 -24.01 -7.64
N ASN A 274 -19.97 -25.20 -7.66
CA ASN A 274 -20.47 -26.40 -6.99
C ASN A 274 -19.80 -26.63 -5.61
N GLY A 275 -18.88 -25.75 -5.20
CA GLY A 275 -18.12 -25.88 -3.95
C GLY A 275 -16.99 -26.91 -4.03
N SER A 276 -16.56 -27.31 -5.23
CA SER A 276 -15.39 -28.18 -5.44
C SER A 276 -14.14 -27.35 -5.66
N LEU A 277 -12.98 -27.83 -5.20
CA LEU A 277 -11.71 -27.15 -5.46
C LEU A 277 -11.46 -27.04 -6.96
N ARG A 278 -11.07 -25.84 -7.42
CA ARG A 278 -10.71 -25.60 -8.83
C ARG A 278 -9.39 -26.27 -9.21
N ARG A 279 -8.46 -26.36 -8.25
CA ARG A 279 -7.12 -26.95 -8.43
C ARG A 279 -6.72 -27.74 -7.19
N GLN A 280 -5.89 -28.77 -7.37
CA GLN A 280 -5.43 -29.62 -6.27
C GLN A 280 -4.36 -28.95 -5.40
N ASP A 281 -3.63 -27.98 -5.93
CA ASP A 281 -2.59 -27.21 -5.27
C ASP A 281 -3.12 -25.95 -4.55
N THR A 282 -4.43 -25.83 -4.40
CA THR A 282 -5.08 -24.62 -3.90
C THR A 282 -6.01 -24.97 -2.75
N VAL A 283 -5.90 -24.20 -1.66
CA VAL A 283 -6.76 -24.26 -0.49
C VAL A 283 -7.28 -22.86 -0.16
N LEU A 284 -8.35 -22.78 0.63
CA LEU A 284 -8.90 -21.52 1.10
C LEU A 284 -7.99 -20.88 2.16
N PHE A 285 -7.84 -19.56 2.10
CA PHE A 285 -7.38 -18.77 3.24
C PHE A 285 -8.54 -18.49 4.20
N GLY A 286 -8.62 -19.23 5.32
CA GLY A 286 -9.66 -19.05 6.32
C GLY A 286 -10.54 -20.28 6.57
N HIS A 287 -11.39 -20.18 7.58
CA HIS A 287 -12.42 -21.17 7.90
C HIS A 287 -13.81 -20.71 7.45
N HIS A 288 -14.56 -21.60 6.80
CA HIS A 288 -15.97 -21.36 6.48
C HIS A 288 -16.91 -21.90 7.55
N GLY A 289 -17.80 -21.02 8.02
CA GLY A 289 -19.00 -21.42 8.76
C GLY A 289 -20.05 -22.09 7.85
N SER A 290 -21.10 -22.63 8.46
CA SER A 290 -22.22 -23.28 7.77
C SER A 290 -23.10 -22.33 6.93
N ASN A 291 -22.88 -21.01 7.03
CA ASN A 291 -23.38 -20.00 6.11
C ASN A 291 -22.18 -19.31 5.45
N ILE A 292 -22.13 -19.32 4.11
CA ILE A 292 -21.02 -18.87 3.23
C ILE A 292 -20.52 -17.43 3.51
N LYS A 293 -21.22 -16.62 4.32
CA LYS A 293 -20.94 -15.20 4.57
C LYS A 293 -20.33 -14.86 5.93
N GLN A 294 -19.97 -15.83 6.78
CA GLN A 294 -19.43 -15.54 8.12
C GLN A 294 -18.11 -16.29 8.32
N ASN A 295 -17.01 -15.60 8.03
CA ASN A 295 -15.66 -16.07 8.31
C ASN A 295 -15.31 -15.84 9.79
N THR A 296 -14.55 -16.76 10.39
CA THR A 296 -14.22 -16.78 11.83
C THR A 296 -12.82 -16.22 12.15
N PHE A 297 -12.41 -15.12 11.52
CA PHE A 297 -11.06 -14.60 11.69
C PHE A 297 -10.77 -13.95 13.05
N SER A 298 -11.79 -13.54 13.81
CA SER A 298 -11.59 -12.70 15.00
C SER A 298 -10.67 -13.30 16.07
N SER A 299 -10.61 -14.63 16.18
CA SER A 299 -9.74 -15.37 17.11
C SER A 299 -8.44 -15.88 16.47
N GLU A 300 -8.26 -15.66 15.16
CA GLU A 300 -7.16 -16.19 14.36
C GLU A 300 -6.13 -15.10 14.03
N VAL A 301 -6.56 -13.84 13.92
CA VAL A 301 -5.70 -12.68 13.67
C VAL A 301 -4.78 -12.34 14.84
N TYR A 302 -3.63 -11.76 14.53
CA TYR A 302 -2.74 -11.14 15.52
C TYR A 302 -3.16 -9.70 15.81
N ARG A 303 -2.98 -9.26 17.06
CA ARG A 303 -3.33 -7.91 17.51
C ARG A 303 -2.19 -7.37 18.34
N PHE A 304 -1.80 -6.14 18.05
CA PHE A 304 -0.75 -5.44 18.78
C PHE A 304 -1.08 -3.94 18.80
N GLU A 305 -0.52 -3.21 19.74
CA GLU A 305 -0.69 -1.76 19.81
C GLU A 305 0.03 -1.09 18.64
N THR A 306 -0.59 -0.07 18.04
CA THR A 306 0.02 0.70 16.95
C THR A 306 1.43 1.16 17.28
N THR A 307 2.34 1.02 16.32
CA THR A 307 3.70 1.58 16.41
C THR A 307 3.74 3.07 16.07
N TYR A 308 2.66 3.58 15.46
CA TYR A 308 2.45 4.99 15.21
C TYR A 308 2.07 5.73 16.50
N ASN A 309 2.42 7.01 16.61
CA ASN A 309 2.03 7.81 17.77
C ASN A 309 0.50 7.84 17.92
N HIS A 310 0.04 7.65 19.16
CA HIS A 310 -1.37 7.61 19.53
C HIS A 310 -1.70 8.55 20.71
N ASP A 311 -0.82 9.51 21.01
CA ASP A 311 -0.97 10.44 22.14
C ASP A 311 -2.28 11.24 22.06
N PHE A 312 -2.70 11.58 20.84
CA PHE A 312 -3.99 12.20 20.58
C PHE A 312 -5.17 11.32 21.04
N LEU A 313 -5.17 10.04 20.65
CA LEU A 313 -6.22 9.10 21.02
C LEU A 313 -6.21 8.82 22.52
N ASP A 314 -5.04 8.74 23.14
CA ASP A 314 -4.90 8.56 24.59
C ASP A 314 -5.49 9.74 25.36
N ALA A 315 -5.17 10.96 24.94
CA ALA A 315 -5.72 12.18 25.53
C ALA A 315 -7.24 12.24 25.35
N TYR A 316 -7.74 11.92 24.16
CA TYR A 316 -9.18 11.86 23.89
C TYR A 316 -9.89 10.80 24.76
N ASN A 317 -9.37 9.57 24.79
CA ASN A 317 -9.94 8.44 25.53
C ASN A 317 -9.97 8.70 27.05
N ALA A 318 -9.04 9.50 27.58
CA ALA A 318 -9.05 9.91 28.98
C ALA A 318 -10.24 10.84 29.32
N GLU A 319 -10.69 11.67 28.37
CA GLU A 319 -11.77 12.64 28.55
C GLU A 319 -13.14 12.10 28.11
N ALA A 320 -13.18 11.23 27.09
CA ALA A 320 -14.41 10.78 26.43
C ALA A 320 -15.48 10.20 27.38
N PRO A 321 -15.16 9.31 28.34
CA PRO A 321 -16.17 8.74 29.24
C PRO A 321 -16.89 9.77 30.11
N ALA A 322 -16.22 10.86 30.49
CA ALA A 322 -16.82 11.92 31.30
C ALA A 322 -17.84 12.74 30.49
N SER A 323 -17.67 12.80 29.18
CA SER A 323 -18.55 13.48 28.22
C SER A 323 -19.62 12.57 27.63
N GLY A 324 -19.62 11.28 27.96
CA GLY A 324 -20.56 10.29 27.41
C GLY A 324 -20.19 9.80 26.00
N ASN A 325 -18.97 10.07 25.55
CA ASN A 325 -18.46 9.68 24.24
C ASN A 325 -17.80 8.29 24.28
N PRO A 326 -17.78 7.55 23.15
CA PRO A 326 -17.08 6.27 23.06
C PRO A 326 -15.55 6.45 23.10
N THR A 327 -14.85 5.40 23.51
CA THR A 327 -13.39 5.28 23.41
C THR A 327 -12.98 4.51 22.15
N PHE A 328 -11.80 4.78 21.64
CA PHE A 328 -11.26 4.16 20.43
C PHE A 328 -10.04 3.28 20.73
N SER A 329 -9.92 2.18 19.97
CA SER A 329 -8.80 1.24 20.09
C SER A 329 -7.53 1.82 19.47
N THR A 330 -6.39 1.52 20.08
CA THR A 330 -5.05 1.73 19.52
C THR A 330 -4.48 0.45 18.90
N ASP A 331 -5.20 -0.67 18.98
CA ASP A 331 -4.77 -1.95 18.40
C ASP A 331 -4.85 -1.96 16.87
N ILE A 332 -3.81 -2.51 16.24
CA ILE A 332 -3.73 -2.91 14.84
C ILE A 332 -4.06 -4.40 14.72
N ILE A 333 -4.75 -4.77 13.64
CA ILE A 333 -5.01 -6.16 13.29
C ILE A 333 -4.03 -6.58 12.19
N ALA A 334 -3.33 -7.70 12.42
CA ALA A 334 -2.52 -8.37 11.42
C ALA A 334 -3.14 -9.72 11.03
N GLY A 335 -3.27 -9.99 9.72
CA GLY A 335 -3.76 -11.26 9.19
C GLY A 335 -2.82 -12.42 9.52
N LEU A 336 -1.55 -12.29 9.15
CA LEU A 336 -0.48 -13.20 9.51
C LEU A 336 0.65 -12.49 10.26
N HIS A 337 1.17 -13.14 11.29
CA HIS A 337 2.31 -12.68 12.08
C HIS A 337 3.54 -13.56 11.81
N ILE A 338 4.48 -13.03 11.03
CA ILE A 338 5.68 -13.73 10.56
C ILE A 338 6.87 -13.27 11.40
N GLN A 339 7.53 -14.20 12.09
CA GLN A 339 8.65 -13.89 13.00
C GLN A 339 9.97 -14.55 12.59
N LYS A 340 9.96 -15.31 11.49
CA LYS A 340 11.09 -16.06 10.92
C LYS A 340 11.00 -16.09 9.41
N ASP A 341 12.01 -16.67 8.76
CA ASP A 341 12.06 -16.80 7.30
C ASP A 341 10.78 -17.40 6.71
N TYR A 342 10.38 -16.88 5.55
CA TYR A 342 9.22 -17.36 4.80
C TYR A 342 9.63 -17.63 3.35
N TYR A 343 9.59 -18.89 2.96
CA TYR A 343 9.85 -19.34 1.60
C TYR A 343 8.50 -19.61 0.93
N GLY A 344 8.03 -18.65 0.13
CA GLY A 344 6.73 -18.72 -0.55
C GLY A 344 6.71 -19.71 -1.71
N ASN A 345 7.89 -20.05 -2.25
CA ASN A 345 8.06 -20.92 -3.42
C ASN A 345 7.28 -20.43 -4.66
N GLY A 346 6.77 -19.19 -4.68
CA GLY A 346 5.94 -18.63 -5.74
C GLY A 346 4.44 -18.94 -5.60
N PHE A 347 4.02 -19.56 -4.50
CA PHE A 347 2.60 -19.77 -4.21
C PHE A 347 1.97 -18.49 -3.66
N VAL A 348 0.69 -18.28 -3.96
CA VAL A 348 -0.04 -17.09 -3.53
C VAL A 348 -0.63 -17.26 -2.14
N VAL A 349 -0.68 -16.16 -1.38
CA VAL A 349 -1.50 -15.99 -0.18
C VAL A 349 -2.43 -14.80 -0.38
N ASN A 350 -3.73 -15.07 -0.46
CA ASN A 350 -4.79 -14.11 -0.72
C ASN A 350 -5.67 -13.89 0.51
N LEU A 351 -5.62 -12.69 1.08
CA LEU A 351 -6.38 -12.33 2.27
C LEU A 351 -7.74 -11.68 1.94
N HIS A 352 -8.26 -11.82 0.72
CA HIS A 352 -9.50 -11.15 0.28
C HIS A 352 -10.65 -11.35 1.26
N ASP A 353 -10.89 -12.59 1.69
CA ASP A 353 -11.99 -12.94 2.59
C ASP A 353 -11.84 -12.34 4.02
N LEU A 354 -10.64 -11.91 4.41
CA LEU A 354 -10.34 -11.23 5.67
C LEU A 354 -10.39 -9.70 5.53
N THR A 355 -9.79 -9.16 4.47
CA THR A 355 -9.47 -7.72 4.38
C THR A 355 -10.43 -6.93 3.49
N TYR A 356 -11.08 -7.59 2.53
CA TYR A 356 -11.99 -6.91 1.61
C TYR A 356 -13.36 -6.70 2.26
N PRO A 357 -14.02 -5.55 2.03
CA PRO A 357 -15.37 -5.31 2.54
C PRO A 357 -16.36 -6.39 2.09
N TYR A 358 -17.26 -6.81 2.98
CA TYR A 358 -18.11 -7.99 2.73
C TYR A 358 -19.35 -7.70 1.87
N ASN A 359 -19.60 -6.43 1.56
CA ASN A 359 -20.71 -5.99 0.72
C ASN A 359 -20.21 -5.14 -0.45
N GLU A 360 -20.95 -5.19 -1.56
CA GLU A 360 -20.70 -4.43 -2.77
C GLU A 360 -21.98 -3.66 -3.15
N LEU A 361 -21.83 -2.42 -3.58
CA LEU A 361 -22.89 -1.63 -4.23
C LEU A 361 -22.53 -1.41 -5.70
N GLU A 362 -23.50 -1.48 -6.59
CA GLU A 362 -23.31 -1.15 -8.01
C GLU A 362 -23.68 0.31 -8.26
N GLN A 363 -22.75 1.08 -8.82
CA GLN A 363 -22.95 2.49 -9.19
C GLN A 363 -22.21 2.78 -10.51
N ASP A 364 -22.94 3.34 -11.48
CA ASP A 364 -22.41 3.71 -12.80
C ASP A 364 -21.65 2.59 -13.53
N GLY A 365 -22.07 1.33 -13.32
CA GLY A 365 -21.44 0.14 -13.91
C GLY A 365 -20.20 -0.37 -13.16
N ASN A 366 -19.83 0.26 -12.05
CA ASN A 366 -18.73 -0.16 -11.18
C ASN A 366 -19.24 -0.75 -9.87
N LEU A 367 -18.52 -1.75 -9.37
CA LEU A 367 -18.75 -2.31 -8.04
C LEU A 367 -17.91 -1.54 -7.03
N ILE A 368 -18.57 -1.06 -5.97
CA ILE A 368 -17.99 -0.28 -4.89
C ILE A 368 -18.06 -1.10 -3.61
N ALA A 369 -16.90 -1.40 -3.04
CA ALA A 369 -16.79 -2.14 -1.80
C ALA A 369 -17.32 -1.30 -0.61
N THR A 370 -18.12 -1.91 0.26
CA THR A 370 -18.76 -1.23 1.40
C THR A 370 -18.65 -2.04 2.68
N LEU A 371 -18.26 -1.34 3.76
CA LEU A 371 -18.12 -1.94 5.07
C LEU A 371 -19.48 -2.29 5.68
N ASP A 372 -19.53 -3.39 6.41
CA ASP A 372 -20.53 -3.63 7.45
C ASP A 372 -19.89 -3.85 8.82
N LYS A 373 -20.75 -4.03 9.82
CA LYS A 373 -20.34 -4.16 11.22
C LYS A 373 -19.46 -5.38 11.53
N SER A 374 -19.45 -6.38 10.65
CA SER A 374 -18.69 -7.62 10.83
C SER A 374 -17.31 -7.59 10.18
N ASN A 375 -17.01 -6.56 9.37
CA ASN A 375 -15.68 -6.34 8.85
C ASN A 375 -14.69 -6.07 9.99
N LEU A 376 -13.57 -6.82 9.98
CA LEU A 376 -12.45 -6.60 10.88
C LEU A 376 -11.57 -5.46 10.38
N PHE A 377 -11.25 -5.47 9.09
CA PHE A 377 -10.52 -4.40 8.42
C PHE A 377 -11.48 -3.27 8.10
N ARG A 378 -11.18 -2.07 8.61
CA ARG A 378 -12.04 -0.89 8.53
C ARG A 378 -11.29 0.37 8.09
N GLY A 379 -10.06 0.18 7.59
CA GLY A 379 -9.13 1.25 7.29
C GLY A 379 -8.27 1.64 8.49
N PRO A 380 -7.48 2.71 8.35
CA PRO A 380 -6.42 3.06 9.28
C PRO A 380 -6.94 3.72 10.55
N LEU A 381 -6.12 3.63 11.60
CA LEU A 381 -6.38 4.31 12.86
C LEU A 381 -6.30 5.82 12.68
N VAL A 382 -7.13 6.54 13.44
CA VAL A 382 -7.07 8.00 13.50
C VAL A 382 -5.79 8.40 14.21
N PHE A 383 -4.96 9.18 13.53
CA PHE A 383 -3.78 9.81 14.14
C PHE A 383 -4.17 11.11 14.83
N TYR A 384 -4.97 11.94 14.15
CA TYR A 384 -5.47 13.21 14.67
C TYR A 384 -6.81 13.54 14.03
N SER A 385 -7.72 14.16 14.78
CA SER A 385 -8.97 14.68 14.22
C SER A 385 -9.33 16.05 14.80
N LEU A 386 -9.91 16.89 13.94
CA LEU A 386 -10.54 18.12 14.37
C LEU A 386 -12.00 17.86 14.73
N GLY A 387 -12.24 17.56 16.01
CA GLY A 387 -13.52 17.11 16.54
C GLY A 387 -13.45 15.69 17.10
N VAL A 388 -14.60 15.07 17.32
CA VAL A 388 -14.67 13.69 17.82
C VAL A 388 -14.00 12.75 16.81
N PRO A 389 -12.97 11.97 17.19
CA PRO A 389 -12.41 10.93 16.32
C PRO A 389 -13.54 9.96 16.00
N TYR A 390 -13.92 9.77 14.74
CA TYR A 390 -15.11 8.96 14.42
C TYR A 390 -14.89 8.05 13.23
N THR A 391 -15.25 6.77 13.38
CA THR A 391 -15.02 5.72 12.37
C THR A 391 -16.17 4.72 12.22
N GLU A 392 -17.26 4.84 12.98
CA GLU A 392 -18.40 3.92 12.86
C GLU A 392 -19.53 4.50 11.98
N PRO A 393 -20.51 3.74 11.48
CA PRO A 393 -21.61 4.31 10.67
C PRO A 393 -22.78 4.90 11.48
N GLU A 394 -22.88 4.59 12.78
CA GLU A 394 -24.08 4.83 13.61
C GLU A 394 -24.22 6.24 14.21
N TYR A 395 -23.20 7.08 14.09
CA TYR A 395 -23.10 8.44 14.65
C TYR A 395 -22.59 9.46 13.59
N ALA A 396 -22.94 9.25 12.31
CA ALA A 396 -22.49 10.09 11.19
C ALA A 396 -22.77 11.60 11.35
N ASP A 397 -23.78 11.97 12.14
CA ASP A 397 -24.13 13.38 12.42
C ASP A 397 -23.13 14.12 13.33
N GLU A 398 -22.14 13.41 13.91
CA GLU A 398 -21.10 13.95 14.83
C GLU A 398 -19.66 13.78 14.28
N ALA A 399 -19.51 13.50 12.98
CA ALA A 399 -18.21 13.22 12.37
C ALA A 399 -17.24 14.42 12.43
N PRO A 400 -15.91 14.17 12.56
CA PRO A 400 -14.89 15.21 12.65
C PRO A 400 -14.85 16.05 11.38
N LEU A 401 -14.53 17.33 11.51
CA LEU A 401 -14.43 18.24 10.36
C LEU A 401 -13.27 17.85 9.44
N MET A 402 -12.16 17.40 10.03
CA MET A 402 -11.00 16.88 9.32
C MET A 402 -10.37 15.73 10.11
N THR A 403 -9.86 14.71 9.41
CA THR A 403 -9.18 13.56 10.03
C THR A 403 -7.91 13.19 9.28
N LEU A 404 -6.85 12.98 10.04
CA LEU A 404 -5.59 12.39 9.60
C LEU A 404 -5.50 10.96 10.08
N PHE A 405 -5.00 10.10 9.20
CA PHE A 405 -4.87 8.67 9.48
C PHE A 405 -3.41 8.27 9.71
N GLY A 406 -3.20 7.33 10.63
CA GLY A 406 -1.91 6.79 11.01
C GLY A 406 -1.64 5.43 10.35
N GLN A 407 -1.28 4.46 11.18
CA GLN A 407 -1.05 3.08 10.79
C GLN A 407 -2.38 2.37 10.46
N ASP A 408 -2.33 1.48 9.47
CA ASP A 408 -3.48 0.67 9.04
C ASP A 408 -3.34 -0.77 9.49
N ASN A 409 -4.44 -1.52 9.43
CA ASN A 409 -4.41 -2.97 9.54
C ASN A 409 -3.52 -3.58 8.46
N ILE A 410 -2.95 -4.75 8.77
CA ILE A 410 -1.83 -5.32 8.02
C ILE A 410 -2.20 -6.72 7.56
N GLY A 411 -1.97 -7.05 6.29
CA GLY A 411 -2.12 -8.42 5.80
C GLY A 411 -1.08 -9.33 6.44
N PHE A 412 0.19 -8.99 6.24
CA PHE A 412 1.37 -9.74 6.65
C PHE A 412 2.27 -8.83 7.49
N TYR A 413 2.33 -9.08 8.80
CA TYR A 413 3.18 -8.33 9.73
C TYR A 413 4.44 -9.15 10.02
N VAL A 414 5.59 -8.63 9.61
CA VAL A 414 6.90 -9.25 9.86
C VAL A 414 7.53 -8.57 11.05
N GLU A 415 7.58 -9.28 12.19
CA GLU A 415 8.11 -8.77 13.45
C GLU A 415 9.41 -9.50 13.80
N GLY A 416 10.54 -8.79 13.84
CA GLY A 416 11.83 -9.33 14.24
C GLY A 416 13.00 -8.98 13.31
N ASP A 417 14.19 -9.43 13.69
CA ASP A 417 15.43 -9.16 12.96
C ASP A 417 15.89 -10.39 12.16
N ASP A 418 16.72 -10.17 11.14
CA ASP A 418 17.39 -11.21 10.34
C ASP A 418 16.42 -12.19 9.65
N ILE A 419 15.31 -11.68 9.11
CA ILE A 419 14.26 -12.46 8.44
C ILE A 419 14.37 -12.35 6.93
N THR A 420 14.31 -13.47 6.22
CA THR A 420 14.20 -13.52 4.76
C THR A 420 12.80 -13.94 4.31
N LEU A 421 12.14 -13.08 3.54
CA LEU A 421 10.98 -13.43 2.71
C LEU A 421 11.46 -13.66 1.28
N ASN A 422 11.35 -14.89 0.80
CA ASN A 422 11.79 -15.25 -0.54
C ASN A 422 10.64 -15.84 -1.36
N ASP A 423 10.51 -15.34 -2.58
CA ASP A 423 9.53 -15.83 -3.57
C ASP A 423 8.11 -15.90 -3.00
N VAL A 424 7.72 -14.86 -2.26
CA VAL A 424 6.36 -14.74 -1.73
C VAL A 424 5.47 -14.03 -2.72
N HIS A 425 4.23 -14.51 -2.86
CA HIS A 425 3.19 -13.80 -3.60
C HIS A 425 2.05 -13.44 -2.66
N PHE A 426 2.08 -12.22 -2.12
CA PHE A 426 1.12 -11.76 -1.11
C PHE A 426 0.15 -10.75 -1.70
N LYS A 427 -1.16 -10.97 -1.47
CA LYS A 427 -2.19 -10.01 -1.84
C LYS A 427 -3.29 -9.88 -0.78
N ASN A 428 -3.78 -8.66 -0.57
CA ASN A 428 -4.90 -8.44 0.35
C ASN A 428 -6.26 -8.64 -0.34
N ALA A 429 -6.42 -8.34 -1.63
CA ALA A 429 -7.74 -8.42 -2.27
C ALA A 429 -7.75 -8.75 -3.78
N ASP A 430 -8.86 -9.32 -4.24
CA ASP A 430 -9.24 -9.46 -5.66
C ASP A 430 -10.12 -8.26 -6.13
N PHE A 431 -9.59 -7.03 -6.06
CA PHE A 431 -10.37 -5.77 -6.11
C PHE A 431 -10.96 -5.37 -7.48
N GLY A 432 -10.62 -6.08 -8.55
CA GLY A 432 -11.17 -5.85 -9.89
C GLY A 432 -10.56 -4.64 -10.60
N ASN A 433 -11.41 -3.70 -11.01
CA ASN A 433 -11.05 -2.58 -11.89
C ASN A 433 -11.18 -1.19 -11.23
N ASN A 434 -11.30 -1.10 -9.90
CA ASN A 434 -11.52 0.18 -9.22
C ASN A 434 -10.63 0.32 -7.97
N TYR A 435 -9.65 1.23 -8.00
CA TYR A 435 -8.72 1.42 -6.87
C TYR A 435 -9.40 1.80 -5.56
N THR A 436 -10.56 2.45 -5.62
CA THR A 436 -11.30 2.86 -4.42
C THR A 436 -11.75 1.65 -3.59
N ASN A 437 -11.86 0.47 -4.20
CA ASN A 437 -12.17 -0.78 -3.48
C ASN A 437 -11.03 -1.24 -2.56
N LEU A 438 -9.82 -0.70 -2.70
CA LEU A 438 -8.69 -1.00 -1.82
C LEU A 438 -8.65 -0.15 -0.55
N GLN A 439 -9.53 0.86 -0.40
CA GLN A 439 -9.52 1.82 0.72
C GLN A 439 -9.47 1.19 2.11
N TYR A 440 -10.13 0.05 2.29
CA TYR A 440 -10.24 -0.63 3.59
C TYR A 440 -9.39 -1.90 3.68
N THR A 441 -8.62 -2.23 2.64
CA THR A 441 -7.85 -3.49 2.57
C THR A 441 -6.55 -3.45 3.36
N GLY A 442 -6.17 -2.31 3.94
CA GLY A 442 -5.00 -2.17 4.78
C GLY A 442 -3.66 -2.14 4.02
N THR A 443 -2.57 -2.26 4.77
CA THR A 443 -1.24 -2.49 4.22
C THR A 443 -1.07 -3.97 3.90
N VAL A 444 -0.50 -4.32 2.73
CA VAL A 444 -0.26 -5.74 2.42
C VAL A 444 0.84 -6.29 3.33
N LEU A 445 2.06 -5.75 3.24
CA LEU A 445 3.22 -6.22 4.00
C LEU A 445 3.80 -5.09 4.85
N GLU A 446 3.98 -5.33 6.14
CA GLU A 446 4.73 -4.44 7.02
C GLU A 446 5.99 -5.13 7.55
N LEU A 447 7.14 -4.45 7.40
CA LEU A 447 8.43 -4.91 7.90
C LEU A 447 8.79 -4.12 9.16
N ASP A 448 8.78 -4.79 10.31
CA ASP A 448 9.09 -4.21 11.61
C ASP A 448 10.28 -4.93 12.26
N GLY A 449 11.46 -4.39 12.00
CA GLY A 449 12.74 -4.94 12.44
C GLY A 449 13.89 -4.60 11.50
N ASN A 450 15.05 -5.17 11.76
CA ASN A 450 16.31 -4.90 11.06
C ASN A 450 16.80 -6.11 10.27
N ASN A 451 17.60 -5.84 9.24
CA ASN A 451 18.17 -6.85 8.36
C ASN A 451 17.10 -7.77 7.71
N ILE A 452 15.88 -7.25 7.50
CA ILE A 452 14.82 -7.99 6.82
C ILE A 452 15.05 -7.90 5.31
N THR A 453 15.05 -9.06 4.64
CA THR A 453 15.21 -9.17 3.18
C THR A 453 13.92 -9.68 2.55
N LEU A 454 13.28 -8.87 1.72
CA LEU A 454 12.22 -9.28 0.80
C LEU A 454 12.84 -9.44 -0.59
N LYS A 455 12.81 -10.64 -1.17
CA LYS A 455 13.41 -10.86 -2.49
C LYS A 455 12.61 -11.78 -3.40
N ASN A 456 12.78 -11.59 -4.71
CA ASN A 456 12.14 -12.41 -5.76
C ASN A 456 10.61 -12.48 -5.59
N SER A 457 9.98 -11.42 -5.10
CA SER A 457 8.62 -11.50 -4.55
C SER A 457 7.63 -10.57 -5.24
N GLN A 458 6.35 -10.93 -5.16
CA GLN A 458 5.23 -10.13 -5.66
C GLN A 458 4.34 -9.72 -4.49
N ILE A 459 4.25 -8.41 -4.22
CA ILE A 459 3.37 -7.88 -3.16
C ILE A 459 2.37 -6.94 -3.81
N GLN A 460 1.07 -7.16 -3.58
CA GLN A 460 0.08 -6.44 -4.36
C GLN A 460 -1.29 -6.24 -3.70
N ASN A 461 -2.05 -5.30 -4.25
CA ASN A 461 -3.48 -5.07 -3.98
C ASN A 461 -3.76 -4.70 -2.53
N GLY A 462 -3.31 -3.52 -2.11
CA GLY A 462 -3.63 -2.96 -0.79
C GLY A 462 -3.91 -1.46 -0.86
N ARG A 463 -4.33 -0.87 0.27
CA ARG A 463 -4.30 0.59 0.40
C ARG A 463 -2.85 1.07 0.25
N ASN A 464 -1.97 0.39 0.96
CA ASN A 464 -0.51 0.48 0.84
C ASN A 464 0.05 -0.92 0.58
N VAL A 465 1.08 -1.04 -0.25
CA VAL A 465 1.64 -2.37 -0.58
C VAL A 465 2.68 -2.79 0.45
N VAL A 466 3.79 -2.04 0.58
CA VAL A 466 4.82 -2.29 1.60
C VAL A 466 4.92 -1.11 2.55
N ARG A 467 4.98 -1.39 3.87
CA ARG A 467 5.32 -0.40 4.90
C ARG A 467 6.59 -0.82 5.63
N ASN A 468 7.51 0.13 5.88
CA ASN A 468 8.67 -0.10 6.74
C ASN A 468 8.99 1.17 7.53
N TYR A 469 8.99 1.09 8.87
CA TYR A 469 9.26 2.26 9.71
C TYR A 469 10.42 1.95 10.67
N SER A 470 11.41 2.82 10.71
CA SER A 470 12.59 2.71 11.60
C SER A 470 13.46 1.44 11.44
N GLY A 471 13.18 0.56 10.48
CA GLY A 471 14.00 -0.62 10.21
C GLY A 471 15.36 -0.25 9.62
N LYS A 472 16.42 -0.97 10.02
CA LYS A 472 17.80 -0.74 9.55
C LYS A 472 18.30 -1.89 8.69
N ASN A 473 19.07 -1.54 7.67
CA ASN A 473 19.63 -2.45 6.67
C ASN A 473 18.59 -3.38 6.03
N ASN A 474 17.35 -2.93 5.85
CA ASN A 474 16.33 -3.74 5.18
C ASN A 474 16.54 -3.70 3.66
N LEU A 475 16.19 -4.80 2.98
CA LEU A 475 16.41 -4.98 1.55
C LEU A 475 15.11 -5.42 0.86
N ILE A 476 14.74 -4.75 -0.22
CA ILE A 476 13.75 -5.20 -1.20
C ILE A 476 14.51 -5.43 -2.51
N GLU A 477 14.57 -6.66 -3.00
CA GLU A 477 15.40 -7.04 -4.15
C GLU A 477 14.62 -7.86 -5.18
N ASN A 478 14.71 -7.50 -6.46
CA ASN A 478 14.12 -8.28 -7.55
C ASN A 478 12.62 -8.56 -7.35
N CYS A 479 11.88 -7.53 -6.90
CA CYS A 479 10.46 -7.63 -6.56
C CYS A 479 9.57 -6.93 -7.58
N LEU A 480 8.29 -7.32 -7.60
CA LEU A 480 7.20 -6.55 -8.18
C LEU A 480 6.30 -6.04 -7.04
N LEU A 481 6.23 -4.72 -6.87
CA LEU A 481 5.26 -4.07 -6.00
C LEU A 481 4.17 -3.47 -6.86
N SER A 482 2.91 -3.90 -6.67
CA SER A 482 1.83 -3.49 -7.57
C SER A 482 0.50 -3.16 -6.91
N ASN A 483 -0.27 -2.27 -7.56
CA ASN A 483 -1.65 -1.95 -7.22
C ASN A 483 -1.82 -1.45 -5.77
N GLY A 484 -1.29 -0.26 -5.48
CA GLY A 484 -1.52 0.44 -4.22
C GLY A 484 -2.53 1.57 -4.40
N MET A 485 -3.58 1.64 -3.57
CA MET A 485 -4.51 2.78 -3.59
C MET A 485 -3.79 4.12 -3.36
N GLU A 486 -2.78 4.11 -2.48
CA GLU A 486 -1.95 5.26 -2.15
C GLU A 486 -0.53 5.05 -2.65
N PHE A 487 0.21 4.12 -2.02
CA PHE A 487 1.63 3.95 -2.21
C PHE A 487 2.03 2.48 -2.37
N LEU A 488 3.13 2.24 -3.10
CA LEU A 488 3.71 0.90 -3.23
C LEU A 488 4.75 0.64 -2.12
N LEU A 489 5.50 1.68 -1.72
CA LEU A 489 6.38 1.65 -0.54
C LEU A 489 6.12 2.89 0.32
N ARG A 490 5.58 2.70 1.52
CA ARG A 490 5.44 3.72 2.56
C ARG A 490 6.55 3.55 3.60
N TYR A 491 7.47 4.50 3.62
CA TYR A 491 8.70 4.42 4.40
C TYR A 491 8.85 5.63 5.31
N GLY A 492 9.18 5.41 6.60
CA GLY A 492 9.23 6.50 7.57
C GLY A 492 9.90 6.12 8.89
N SER A 493 9.70 6.97 9.90
CA SER A 493 10.23 6.78 11.25
C SER A 493 9.07 6.77 12.25
N ASN A 494 9.17 5.92 13.27
CA ASN A 494 8.35 5.99 14.48
C ASN A 494 9.09 6.74 15.62
N GLN A 495 10.31 7.22 15.37
CA GLN A 495 11.10 7.99 16.30
C GLN A 495 11.01 9.48 15.97
N GLY A 496 10.64 10.29 16.95
CA GLY A 496 10.52 11.74 16.82
C GLY A 496 10.96 12.51 18.05
N GLN A 497 11.09 13.83 17.89
CA GLN A 497 11.43 14.80 18.93
C GLN A 497 10.27 15.77 19.13
N GLU A 498 9.80 15.89 20.36
CA GLU A 498 8.88 16.96 20.77
C GLU A 498 9.50 18.34 20.56
N ILE A 499 8.68 19.38 20.50
CA ILE A 499 9.18 20.75 20.39
C ILE A 499 9.92 21.15 21.67
N ASP A 500 11.17 21.61 21.53
CA ASP A 500 11.89 22.23 22.65
C ASP A 500 11.33 23.64 22.92
N LEU A 501 10.30 23.72 23.76
CA LEU A 501 9.62 24.97 24.13
C LEU A 501 10.55 26.00 24.78
N SER A 502 11.67 25.56 25.35
CA SER A 502 12.65 26.43 26.00
C SER A 502 13.64 27.07 25.01
N ALA A 503 13.78 26.50 23.82
CA ALA A 503 14.66 27.02 22.78
C ALA A 503 14.27 28.44 22.37
N GLN A 504 15.27 29.27 22.10
CA GLN A 504 15.06 30.62 21.57
C GLN A 504 14.81 30.56 20.05
N ILE A 505 13.92 31.40 19.57
CA ILE A 505 13.73 31.69 18.16
C ILE A 505 14.04 33.17 17.91
N ASP A 506 15.02 33.41 17.04
CA ASP A 506 15.39 34.73 16.56
C ASP A 506 14.84 34.92 15.15
N TYR A 507 14.08 35.98 14.92
CA TYR A 507 13.46 36.25 13.61
C TYR A 507 13.31 37.75 13.34
N SER A 508 13.29 38.09 12.05
CA SER A 508 13.08 39.44 11.56
C SER A 508 11.85 39.46 10.66
N ILE A 509 10.90 40.35 10.93
CA ILE A 509 9.66 40.47 10.17
C ILE A 509 9.14 41.91 10.26
N GLY A 510 8.62 42.45 9.15
CA GLY A 510 8.14 43.83 9.12
C GLY A 510 9.22 44.87 9.48
N GLY A 511 10.49 44.57 9.21
CA GLY A 511 11.64 45.43 9.52
C GLY A 511 12.01 45.54 11.00
N LYS A 512 11.56 44.61 11.84
CA LYS A 512 11.91 44.52 13.27
C LYS A 512 12.47 43.15 13.60
N ASP A 513 13.41 43.12 14.55
CA ASP A 513 14.01 41.90 15.08
C ASP A 513 13.35 41.50 16.39
N TYR A 514 13.11 40.20 16.54
CA TYR A 514 12.48 39.57 17.69
C TYR A 514 13.37 38.42 18.18
N SER A 515 13.35 38.20 19.50
CA SER A 515 14.03 37.09 20.18
C SER A 515 13.21 36.71 21.40
N MET A 516 12.72 35.47 21.42
CA MET A 516 11.89 34.93 22.50
C MET A 516 11.97 33.41 22.53
N SER A 517 11.48 32.78 23.60
CA SER A 517 11.34 31.31 23.62
C SER A 517 10.25 30.86 22.66
N LYS A 518 10.35 29.62 22.19
CA LYS A 518 9.27 28.97 21.42
C LYS A 518 7.96 28.92 22.21
N GLU A 519 8.02 28.69 23.52
CA GLU A 519 6.84 28.77 24.40
C GLU A 519 6.15 30.14 24.32
N GLU A 520 6.90 31.24 24.34
CA GLU A 520 6.32 32.58 24.25
C GLU A 520 5.79 32.88 22.85
N PHE A 521 6.48 32.42 21.80
CA PHE A 521 6.09 32.63 20.41
C PHE A 521 4.81 31.87 20.03
N LEU A 522 4.67 30.62 20.51
CA LEU A 522 3.55 29.73 20.26
C LEU A 522 2.40 29.90 21.28
N ALA A 523 2.51 30.86 22.20
CA ALA A 523 1.48 31.08 23.20
C ALA A 523 0.16 31.56 22.55
N PRO A 524 -1.00 31.04 22.97
CA PRO A 524 -2.29 31.52 22.51
C PRO A 524 -2.52 32.97 22.95
N SER A 525 -3.13 33.76 22.06
CA SER A 525 -3.51 35.14 22.31
C SER A 525 -4.89 35.23 22.94
N ASP A 526 -5.14 36.31 23.68
CA ASP A 526 -6.50 36.65 24.11
C ASP A 526 -7.29 37.11 22.88
N ILE A 527 -8.23 36.27 22.43
CA ILE A 527 -9.05 36.54 21.25
C ILE A 527 -9.77 37.88 21.35
N MET A 528 -10.14 38.34 22.55
CA MET A 528 -10.86 39.61 22.71
C MET A 528 -9.95 40.84 22.57
N ASN A 529 -8.62 40.65 22.57
CA ASN A 529 -7.62 41.69 22.57
C ASN A 529 -6.43 41.36 21.65
N LEU A 530 -6.70 40.86 20.44
CA LEU A 530 -5.64 40.65 19.45
C LEU A 530 -4.90 41.96 19.16
N THR A 531 -3.57 41.89 19.01
CA THR A 531 -2.70 43.02 18.62
C THR A 531 -1.64 42.55 17.62
N LYS A 532 -1.04 43.49 16.87
CA LYS A 532 0.06 43.17 15.94
C LYS A 532 1.36 42.94 16.72
N ASP A 533 1.60 41.70 17.14
CA ASP A 533 2.75 41.32 17.96
C ASP A 533 3.74 40.36 17.25
N TYR A 534 3.39 39.91 16.03
CA TYR A 534 4.15 38.95 15.23
C TYR A 534 4.40 37.61 15.93
N LYS A 535 3.52 37.23 16.88
CA LYS A 535 3.51 35.88 17.47
C LYS A 535 2.68 34.91 16.62
N ALA A 536 2.93 33.62 16.77
CA ALA A 536 2.35 32.59 15.91
C ALA A 536 0.81 32.66 15.86
N ASP A 537 0.14 32.80 17.00
CA ASP A 537 -1.32 32.81 17.04
C ASP A 537 -1.93 34.00 16.28
N THR A 538 -1.35 35.20 16.39
CA THR A 538 -1.86 36.37 15.66
C THR A 538 -1.53 36.28 14.18
N LEU A 539 -0.33 35.83 13.80
CA LEU A 539 0.04 35.61 12.40
C LEU A 539 -0.91 34.61 11.72
N LEU A 540 -1.12 33.45 12.33
CA LEU A 540 -2.01 32.41 11.79
C LEU A 540 -3.48 32.87 11.76
N SER A 541 -3.94 33.51 12.83
CA SER A 541 -5.32 34.01 12.92
C SER A 541 -5.65 35.02 11.81
N PHE A 542 -4.77 35.98 11.54
CA PHE A 542 -4.98 36.93 10.45
C PHE A 542 -4.68 36.34 9.08
N GLY A 543 -3.75 35.38 8.99
CA GLY A 543 -3.53 34.59 7.77
C GLY A 543 -4.80 33.86 7.32
N VAL A 544 -5.60 33.32 8.25
CA VAL A 544 -6.91 32.72 7.94
C VAL A 544 -7.88 33.71 7.30
N CYS A 545 -7.81 34.99 7.67
CA CYS A 545 -8.71 36.04 7.16
C CYS A 545 -8.17 36.81 5.94
N GLU A 546 -6.95 36.53 5.48
CA GLU A 546 -6.32 37.28 4.41
C GLU A 546 -7.14 37.19 3.11
N LYS A 547 -7.45 38.33 2.46
CA LYS A 547 -8.15 38.36 1.16
C LYS A 547 -9.46 37.57 1.09
N ASN A 548 -10.19 37.47 2.21
CA ASN A 548 -11.53 36.89 2.27
C ASN A 548 -12.43 37.66 3.25
N GLN A 549 -13.71 37.28 3.32
CA GLN A 549 -14.70 38.00 4.13
C GLN A 549 -14.96 37.33 5.50
N ALA A 550 -14.03 36.50 6.00
CA ALA A 550 -14.18 35.87 7.31
C ALA A 550 -14.25 36.90 8.46
N LEU A 551 -13.57 38.05 8.33
CA LEU A 551 -13.70 39.14 9.31
C LEU A 551 -15.08 39.79 9.27
N ASP A 552 -15.71 39.91 8.10
CA ASP A 552 -17.08 40.44 7.98
C ASP A 552 -18.09 39.51 8.67
N PHE A 553 -17.88 38.20 8.52
CA PHE A 553 -18.63 37.18 9.26
C PHE A 553 -18.50 37.37 10.77
N LEU A 554 -17.27 37.48 11.27
CA LEU A 554 -16.98 37.63 12.71
C LEU A 554 -17.42 38.99 13.26
N ALA A 555 -17.41 40.05 12.46
CA ALA A 555 -17.92 41.38 12.83
C ALA A 555 -19.42 41.35 13.14
N GLY A 556 -20.19 40.48 12.46
CA GLY A 556 -21.59 40.20 12.79
C GLY A 556 -21.79 39.68 14.22
N TYR A 557 -20.78 39.06 14.81
CA TYR A 557 -20.74 38.57 16.19
C TYR A 557 -20.03 39.54 17.16
N GLY A 558 -19.73 40.76 16.72
CA GLY A 558 -19.13 41.82 17.55
C GLY A 558 -17.61 41.79 17.60
N PHE A 559 -16.95 41.02 16.72
CA PHE A 559 -15.49 40.94 16.65
C PHE A 559 -14.93 41.78 15.49
N ASN A 560 -14.27 42.90 15.80
CA ASN A 560 -13.72 43.80 14.79
C ASN A 560 -12.29 44.26 15.18
N PRO A 561 -11.24 43.54 14.73
CA PRO A 561 -9.87 43.89 15.04
C PRO A 561 -9.41 45.15 14.29
N ASN A 562 -8.61 46.00 14.95
CA ASN A 562 -8.19 47.32 14.43
C ASN A 562 -6.82 47.31 13.69
N PHE A 563 -6.35 46.18 13.18
CA PHE A 563 -5.08 46.08 12.43
C PHE A 563 -5.07 44.84 11.51
N SER A 564 -4.12 44.79 10.58
CA SER A 564 -3.84 43.63 9.71
C SER A 564 -2.33 43.45 9.50
N TYR A 565 -1.95 42.27 9.00
CA TYR A 565 -0.63 42.02 8.41
C TYR A 565 -0.69 42.27 6.90
N THR A 566 0.47 42.48 6.28
CA THR A 566 0.61 42.45 4.81
C THR A 566 0.81 41.02 4.33
N GLU A 567 0.46 40.72 3.07
CA GLU A 567 0.74 39.41 2.47
C GLU A 567 2.22 39.02 2.59
N GLU A 568 3.14 39.96 2.35
CA GLU A 568 4.58 39.71 2.47
C GLU A 568 4.97 39.31 3.89
N GLU A 569 4.45 39.98 4.92
CA GLU A 569 4.68 39.60 6.32
C GLU A 569 4.11 38.20 6.63
N LEU A 570 2.94 37.85 6.10
CA LEU A 570 2.35 36.52 6.29
C LEU A 570 3.17 35.43 5.59
N ILE A 571 3.65 35.68 4.37
CA ILE A 571 4.52 34.77 3.63
C ILE A 571 5.86 34.59 4.37
N GLU A 572 6.52 35.68 4.77
CA GLU A 572 7.75 35.66 5.57
C GLU A 572 7.59 34.86 6.86
N SER A 573 6.40 34.91 7.48
CA SER A 573 6.13 34.19 8.72
C SER A 573 6.18 32.67 8.58
N THR A 574 6.01 32.13 7.37
CA THR A 574 5.99 30.68 7.13
C THR A 574 7.31 30.01 7.56
N GLU A 575 8.45 30.58 7.21
CA GLU A 575 9.76 30.05 7.63
C GLU A 575 9.97 30.14 9.16
N ILE A 576 9.39 31.16 9.79
CA ILE A 576 9.46 31.36 11.24
C ILE A 576 8.62 30.29 11.95
N LEU A 577 7.42 30.03 11.45
CA LEU A 577 6.53 28.96 11.93
C LEU A 577 7.21 27.60 11.79
N GLN A 578 7.78 27.27 10.62
CA GLN A 578 8.51 26.03 10.40
C GLN A 578 9.63 25.84 11.44
N LYS A 579 10.45 26.87 11.69
CA LYS A 579 11.51 26.83 12.71
C LYS A 579 10.95 26.66 14.13
N ALA A 580 9.81 27.28 14.44
CA ALA A 580 9.18 27.18 15.74
C ALA A 580 8.68 25.76 16.04
N PHE A 581 8.04 25.09 15.07
CA PHE A 581 7.52 23.73 15.26
C PHE A 581 8.57 22.61 15.09
N MET A 582 9.77 22.93 14.63
CA MET A 582 10.83 21.94 14.39
C MET A 582 11.77 21.73 15.60
N ASN A 583 12.14 20.49 15.90
CA ASN A 583 13.23 20.13 16.80
C ASN A 583 14.12 19.06 16.16
N THR A 584 15.32 19.45 15.70
CA THR A 584 16.27 18.55 15.04
C THR A 584 17.38 18.05 15.96
N ASN A 585 17.23 18.21 17.28
CA ASN A 585 18.22 17.74 18.24
C ASN A 585 18.44 16.23 18.08
N GLY A 586 19.69 15.83 17.83
CA GLY A 586 20.06 14.43 17.62
C GLY A 586 19.96 13.93 16.18
N PHE A 587 19.46 14.72 15.23
CA PHE A 587 19.33 14.30 13.81
C PHE A 587 20.68 14.27 13.07
N VAL A 588 21.70 14.91 13.63
CA VAL A 588 23.05 14.94 13.08
C VAL A 588 24.01 14.39 14.13
N ASN A 589 24.83 13.43 13.72
CA ASN A 589 25.89 12.84 14.54
C ASN A 589 27.04 13.84 14.75
N GLU A 590 27.91 13.57 15.72
CA GLU A 590 29.08 14.43 16.02
C GLU A 590 30.02 14.65 14.82
N ASN A 591 30.06 13.69 13.90
CA ASN A 591 30.86 13.74 12.67
C ASN A 591 30.21 14.54 11.53
N GLY A 592 28.99 15.09 11.73
CA GLY A 592 28.22 15.83 10.73
C GLY A 592 27.36 14.98 9.80
N SER A 593 27.36 13.64 9.92
CA SER A 593 26.48 12.78 9.13
C SER A 593 25.07 12.76 9.73
N ALA A 594 24.05 12.57 8.90
CA ALA A 594 22.70 12.34 9.38
C ALA A 594 22.63 11.10 10.30
N ASN A 595 21.83 11.21 11.35
CA ASN A 595 21.49 10.13 12.27
C ASN A 595 20.13 9.58 11.86
N TYR A 596 20.14 8.53 11.03
CA TYR A 596 18.91 7.96 10.50
C TYR A 596 18.25 7.01 11.51
N ALA A 597 16.93 7.13 11.64
CA ALA A 597 16.13 6.16 12.40
C ALA A 597 16.12 4.78 11.72
N GLY A 598 16.09 4.77 10.39
CA GLY A 598 16.13 3.56 9.57
C GLY A 598 16.86 3.77 8.25
N ASP A 599 17.21 2.68 7.60
CA ASP A 599 17.69 2.64 6.22
C ASP A 599 17.14 1.41 5.47
N ILE A 600 16.72 1.64 4.23
CA ILE A 600 16.21 0.60 3.33
C ILE A 600 16.94 0.68 1.99
N THR A 601 17.23 -0.47 1.40
CA THR A 601 17.73 -0.60 0.04
C THR A 601 16.66 -1.25 -0.83
N VAL A 602 16.32 -0.60 -1.92
CA VAL A 602 15.48 -1.14 -2.98
C VAL A 602 16.37 -1.39 -4.19
N LYS A 603 16.42 -2.64 -4.63
CA LYS A 603 17.33 -3.11 -5.66
C LYS A 603 16.58 -3.84 -6.77
N ASP A 604 16.86 -3.50 -8.02
CA ASP A 604 16.36 -4.20 -9.21
C ASP A 604 14.83 -4.46 -9.17
N THR A 605 14.05 -3.52 -8.61
CA THR A 605 12.63 -3.71 -8.28
C THR A 605 11.71 -2.95 -9.22
N PHE A 606 10.57 -3.55 -9.56
CA PHE A 606 9.54 -2.95 -10.40
C PHE A 606 8.37 -2.41 -9.57
N PHE A 607 7.95 -1.20 -9.91
CA PHE A 607 6.81 -0.51 -9.32
C PHE A 607 5.72 -0.37 -10.37
N TYR A 608 4.53 -0.90 -10.10
CA TYR A 608 3.42 -0.90 -11.06
C TYR A 608 2.12 -0.41 -10.42
N HIS A 609 1.67 0.76 -10.86
CA HIS A 609 0.45 1.42 -10.41
C HIS A 609 0.32 1.69 -8.90
N SER A 610 0.64 2.92 -8.52
CA SER A 610 0.20 3.54 -7.28
C SER A 610 -0.95 4.50 -7.56
N GLY A 611 -1.69 4.88 -6.52
CA GLY A 611 -2.68 5.93 -6.66
C GLY A 611 -2.15 7.34 -6.43
N ILE A 612 -1.05 7.51 -5.69
CA ILE A 612 -0.42 8.81 -5.46
C ILE A 612 1.01 8.77 -5.98
N ALA A 613 1.89 8.02 -5.32
CA ALA A 613 3.30 7.89 -5.67
C ALA A 613 3.80 6.46 -5.42
N SER A 614 4.81 6.02 -6.17
CA SER A 614 5.39 4.69 -5.97
C SER A 614 6.01 4.56 -4.57
N ILE A 615 6.83 5.53 -4.17
CA ILE A 615 7.49 5.56 -2.87
C ILE A 615 7.08 6.83 -2.11
N PHE A 616 6.68 6.67 -0.86
CA PHE A 616 6.33 7.76 0.03
C PHE A 616 7.27 7.78 1.24
N LEU A 617 8.00 8.89 1.38
CA LEU A 617 8.85 9.18 2.53
C LEU A 617 8.01 9.98 3.54
N ASP A 618 7.51 9.29 4.54
CA ASP A 618 6.56 9.83 5.52
C ASP A 618 7.26 10.67 6.60
N SER A 619 6.53 11.65 7.13
CA SER A 619 6.88 12.46 8.29
C SER A 619 5.61 12.98 8.94
N TYR A 620 5.60 13.10 10.27
CA TYR A 620 4.39 13.52 10.97
C TYR A 620 4.04 14.99 10.68
N PRO A 621 2.75 15.32 10.53
CA PRO A 621 2.32 16.68 10.34
C PRO A 621 2.61 17.55 11.58
N GLN A 622 3.00 18.80 11.34
CA GLN A 622 3.41 19.76 12.37
C GLN A 622 2.51 21.00 12.40
N GLY A 623 1.21 20.78 12.21
CA GLY A 623 0.21 21.82 12.29
C GLY A 623 0.13 22.46 13.67
N SER A 624 -0.16 23.76 13.71
CA SER A 624 -0.28 24.51 14.95
C SER A 624 -1.41 24.04 15.88
N TYR A 625 -2.43 23.38 15.31
CA TYR A 625 -3.50 22.77 16.10
C TYR A 625 -3.03 21.58 16.94
N ASN A 626 -2.01 20.86 16.48
CA ASN A 626 -1.50 19.67 17.15
C ASN A 626 -0.70 20.01 18.42
N GLU A 627 -0.13 21.23 18.49
CA GLU A 627 0.73 21.64 19.61
C GLU A 627 0.01 22.46 20.68
N PHE A 628 -0.54 23.63 20.33
CA PHE A 628 -1.08 24.60 21.31
C PHE A 628 -2.53 24.99 21.02
N ASN A 629 -3.16 24.38 20.01
CA ASN A 629 -4.49 24.79 19.55
C ASN A 629 -4.57 26.31 19.27
N ILE A 630 -3.49 26.85 18.71
CA ILE A 630 -3.44 28.25 18.26
C ILE A 630 -4.03 28.37 16.85
N THR A 631 -4.29 29.61 16.44
CA THR A 631 -5.27 30.08 15.45
C THR A 631 -6.61 30.43 16.09
N SER A 632 -6.58 31.35 17.07
CA SER A 632 -7.72 31.81 17.85
C SER A 632 -8.93 32.24 17.01
N LEU A 633 -8.72 32.94 15.88
CA LEU A 633 -9.84 33.33 15.01
C LEU A 633 -10.48 32.14 14.31
N LEU A 634 -9.69 31.19 13.82
CA LEU A 634 -10.22 29.98 13.21
C LEU A 634 -11.00 29.15 14.24
N ARG A 635 -10.52 29.07 15.49
CA ARG A 635 -11.28 28.46 16.59
C ARG A 635 -12.64 29.13 16.81
N LEU A 636 -12.79 30.43 16.60
CA LEU A 636 -14.09 31.09 16.69
C LEU A 636 -15.01 30.71 15.51
N VAL A 637 -14.43 30.52 14.32
CA VAL A 637 -15.15 30.14 13.10
C VAL A 637 -15.63 28.68 13.16
N ILE A 638 -14.77 27.74 13.55
CA ILE A 638 -15.06 26.29 13.50
C ILE A 638 -15.21 25.63 14.87
N GLY A 639 -15.10 26.37 15.98
CA GLY A 639 -15.08 25.85 17.34
C GLY A 639 -16.34 25.11 17.80
N ILE A 640 -17.45 25.23 17.05
CA ILE A 640 -18.63 24.40 17.23
C ILE A 640 -18.36 22.90 17.00
N TYR A 641 -17.31 22.56 16.23
CA TYR A 641 -16.87 21.19 15.96
C TYR A 641 -15.81 20.67 16.93
N ILE A 642 -15.13 21.57 17.65
CA ILE A 642 -13.97 21.19 18.45
C ILE A 642 -14.43 20.85 19.88
N THR A 643 -14.53 19.55 20.16
CA THR A 643 -15.01 19.00 21.44
C THR A 643 -13.87 18.63 22.41
N SER A 644 -12.66 18.39 21.91
CA SER A 644 -11.45 18.15 22.70
C SER A 644 -10.29 18.98 22.15
N PHE A 645 -9.41 19.40 23.06
CA PHE A 645 -8.22 20.19 22.74
C PHE A 645 -7.00 19.41 23.21
N THR A 646 -6.24 18.85 22.28
CA THR A 646 -5.00 18.17 22.60
C THR A 646 -3.82 19.14 22.51
N LYS A 647 -2.76 18.85 23.28
CA LYS A 647 -1.55 19.65 23.39
C LYS A 647 -0.34 18.73 23.37
N GLY A 648 0.71 19.10 22.64
CA GLY A 648 2.00 18.39 22.65
C GLY A 648 2.11 17.23 21.67
N ASN A 649 1.25 17.16 20.64
CA ASN A 649 1.27 16.08 19.66
C ASN A 649 2.20 16.36 18.46
N THR A 650 2.93 17.49 18.46
CA THR A 650 3.80 17.84 17.33
C THR A 650 5.19 17.24 17.50
N LEU A 651 5.57 16.38 16.56
CA LEU A 651 6.86 15.71 16.56
C LEU A 651 7.67 16.05 15.30
N SER A 652 8.97 16.26 15.46
CA SER A 652 9.94 16.23 14.37
C SER A 652 10.47 14.82 14.23
N MET A 653 10.21 14.17 13.11
CA MET A 653 10.60 12.77 12.90
C MET A 653 12.06 12.67 12.50
N TYR A 654 12.78 11.71 13.09
CA TYR A 654 14.15 11.41 12.69
C TYR A 654 14.19 11.05 11.20
N PRO A 655 15.24 11.49 10.47
CA PRO A 655 15.35 11.21 9.04
C PRO A 655 15.49 9.71 8.78
N THR A 656 15.07 9.28 7.61
CA THR A 656 15.35 7.93 7.10
C THR A 656 16.18 7.98 5.82
N LYS A 657 16.77 6.84 5.45
CA LYS A 657 17.61 6.72 4.27
C LYS A 657 17.03 5.71 3.28
N LEU A 658 16.64 6.18 2.10
CA LEU A 658 16.26 5.32 0.97
C LEU A 658 17.45 5.16 0.02
N ASN A 659 17.84 3.93 -0.29
CA ASN A 659 18.83 3.63 -1.32
C ASN A 659 18.16 2.92 -2.50
N LEU A 660 18.15 3.54 -3.67
CA LEU A 660 17.78 2.90 -4.93
C LEU A 660 19.06 2.41 -5.62
N VAL A 661 19.15 1.11 -5.89
CA VAL A 661 20.33 0.47 -6.47
C VAL A 661 19.95 -0.36 -7.68
N GLY A 662 20.70 -0.25 -8.78
CA GLY A 662 20.46 -1.06 -9.98
C GLY A 662 19.20 -0.65 -10.75
N ASP A 663 18.59 -1.61 -11.45
CA ASP A 663 17.52 -1.39 -12.42
C ASP A 663 16.14 -1.33 -11.76
N ASN A 664 15.84 -0.20 -11.13
CA ASN A 664 14.53 0.10 -10.57
C ASN A 664 13.65 0.79 -11.63
N ARG A 665 12.49 0.20 -11.93
CA ARG A 665 11.60 0.66 -13.00
C ARG A 665 10.24 1.08 -12.46
N PHE A 666 9.78 2.26 -12.85
CA PHE A 666 8.52 2.86 -12.41
C PHE A 666 7.48 2.82 -13.53
N TYR A 667 6.78 1.69 -13.67
CA TYR A 667 5.62 1.49 -14.56
C TYR A 667 4.36 2.14 -13.95
N ASP A 668 4.45 3.43 -13.60
CA ASP A 668 3.50 4.10 -12.70
C ASP A 668 3.02 5.46 -13.25
N TRP A 669 2.72 5.47 -14.55
CA TRP A 669 2.12 6.62 -15.22
C TRP A 669 0.64 6.73 -14.90
N LYS A 670 0.24 7.88 -14.36
CA LYS A 670 -1.14 8.16 -13.94
C LYS A 670 -1.68 9.34 -14.72
N GLN A 671 -2.92 9.25 -15.17
CA GLN A 671 -3.62 10.40 -15.73
C GLN A 671 -3.84 11.45 -14.62
N GLU A 672 -3.73 12.74 -14.94
CA GLU A 672 -3.87 13.82 -13.93
C GLU A 672 -5.19 13.73 -13.14
N SER A 673 -6.27 13.30 -13.81
CA SER A 673 -7.60 13.15 -13.21
C SER A 673 -7.72 11.97 -12.26
N ALA A 674 -6.80 11.00 -12.32
CA ALA A 674 -6.81 9.82 -11.48
C ALA A 674 -6.05 10.00 -10.16
N ILE A 675 -5.29 11.09 -9.99
CA ILE A 675 -4.57 11.40 -8.76
C ILE A 675 -5.55 11.98 -7.73
N SER A 676 -5.46 11.52 -6.49
CA SER A 676 -6.24 12.06 -5.37
C SER A 676 -5.48 11.87 -4.06
N PHE A 677 -5.44 12.93 -3.24
CA PHE A 677 -4.90 12.93 -1.88
C PHE A 677 -6.02 12.94 -0.83
N ALA A 678 -7.29 12.79 -1.24
CA ALA A 678 -8.44 12.75 -0.33
C ALA A 678 -8.36 11.62 0.71
N SER A 679 -7.58 10.57 0.45
CA SER A 679 -7.32 9.51 1.43
C SER A 679 -6.34 9.92 2.54
N MET A 680 -5.51 10.95 2.32
CA MET A 680 -4.55 11.46 3.30
C MET A 680 -5.20 12.39 4.34
N LEU A 681 -6.23 13.15 3.93
CA LEU A 681 -6.97 14.07 4.78
C LEU A 681 -8.47 13.91 4.47
N ALA A 682 -9.20 13.23 5.35
CA ALA A 682 -10.65 13.13 5.23
C ALA A 682 -11.32 14.42 5.76
N GLU A 683 -12.50 14.75 5.24
CA GLU A 683 -13.22 16.01 5.49
C GLU A 683 -14.72 15.81 5.74
N ASN A 684 -15.35 16.78 6.41
CA ASN A 684 -16.82 16.87 6.58
C ASN A 684 -17.33 18.33 6.51
N ILE A 685 -16.77 19.12 5.61
CA ILE A 685 -17.07 20.54 5.36
C ILE A 685 -18.53 20.72 4.92
N SER A 686 -19.11 19.76 4.20
CA SER A 686 -20.55 19.79 3.87
C SER A 686 -21.44 19.93 5.12
N SER A 687 -21.05 19.30 6.23
CA SER A 687 -21.76 19.45 7.51
C SER A 687 -21.56 20.83 8.12
N LEU A 688 -20.37 21.45 7.95
CA LEU A 688 -20.09 22.81 8.42
C LEU A 688 -21.07 23.83 7.84
N PHE A 689 -21.34 23.74 6.53
CA PHE A 689 -22.34 24.58 5.88
C PHE A 689 -23.73 24.45 6.49
N SER A 690 -24.15 23.22 6.80
CA SER A 690 -25.44 22.97 7.45
C SER A 690 -25.52 23.61 8.84
N HIS A 691 -24.42 23.61 9.59
CA HIS A 691 -24.36 24.16 10.95
C HIS A 691 -24.36 25.69 10.99
N ILE A 692 -23.73 26.36 10.03
CA ILE A 692 -23.75 27.82 9.93
C ILE A 692 -25.07 28.36 9.34
N GLY A 693 -26.05 27.47 9.07
CA GLY A 693 -27.35 27.84 8.54
C GLY A 693 -27.29 28.26 7.07
N PHE A 694 -26.30 27.78 6.32
CA PHE A 694 -26.18 28.03 4.89
C PHE A 694 -27.37 27.40 4.15
N ALA A 695 -28.09 28.22 3.38
CA ALA A 695 -29.27 27.77 2.66
C ALA A 695 -28.94 27.04 1.34
N GLY A 696 -27.68 27.08 0.89
CA GLY A 696 -27.19 26.39 -0.29
C GLY A 696 -26.88 24.91 -0.05
N GLN A 697 -26.46 24.22 -1.11
CA GLN A 697 -26.02 22.82 -1.09
C GLN A 697 -24.66 22.77 -1.80
N PRO A 698 -23.58 23.15 -1.08
CA PRO A 698 -22.26 23.24 -1.67
C PRO A 698 -21.77 21.85 -2.03
N THR A 699 -21.07 21.73 -3.15
CA THR A 699 -20.41 20.49 -3.56
C THR A 699 -18.95 20.62 -3.18
N VAL A 700 -18.52 19.87 -2.17
CA VAL A 700 -17.13 19.91 -1.70
C VAL A 700 -16.30 18.90 -2.48
N SER A 701 -15.18 19.37 -3.03
CA SER A 701 -14.15 18.57 -3.66
C SER A 701 -12.83 18.69 -2.88
N GLU A 702 -11.89 17.77 -3.14
CA GLU A 702 -10.56 17.80 -2.53
C GLU A 702 -9.81 19.12 -2.77
N GLU A 703 -9.98 19.74 -3.94
CA GLU A 703 -9.29 21.01 -4.26
C GLU A 703 -9.82 22.19 -3.45
N ASP A 704 -11.02 22.09 -2.88
CA ASP A 704 -11.65 23.17 -2.12
C ASP A 704 -11.02 23.36 -0.73
N TYR A 705 -10.29 22.36 -0.22
CA TYR A 705 -9.61 22.43 1.09
C TYR A 705 -8.16 21.92 1.07
N PHE A 706 -7.76 21.13 0.07
CA PHE A 706 -6.40 20.64 -0.06
C PHE A 706 -5.97 20.54 -1.53
N PRO A 707 -5.76 21.69 -2.22
CA PRO A 707 -5.48 21.76 -3.66
C PRO A 707 -4.05 21.32 -4.04
N LEU A 708 -3.56 20.23 -3.48
CA LEU A 708 -2.20 19.74 -3.72
C LEU A 708 -2.04 19.20 -5.15
N LYS A 709 -3.09 18.56 -5.69
CA LYS A 709 -3.08 18.04 -7.07
C LYS A 709 -3.01 19.17 -8.09
N ALA A 710 -3.83 20.21 -7.96
CA ALA A 710 -3.75 21.38 -8.85
C ALA A 710 -2.34 21.97 -8.85
N GLN A 711 -1.77 22.19 -7.65
CA GLN A 711 -0.42 22.73 -7.51
C GLN A 711 0.66 21.83 -8.13
N LEU A 712 0.53 20.50 -7.98
CA LEU A 712 1.46 19.55 -8.56
C LEU A 712 1.42 19.58 -10.08
N VAL A 713 0.23 19.55 -10.67
CA VAL A 713 0.03 19.59 -12.13
C VAL A 713 0.51 20.92 -12.73
N GLU A 714 0.35 22.03 -12.02
CA GLU A 714 0.82 23.35 -12.47
C GLU A 714 2.34 23.49 -12.48
N GLN A 715 3.03 22.82 -11.55
CA GLN A 715 4.46 23.01 -11.30
C GLN A 715 5.33 21.86 -11.85
N THR A 716 4.73 20.70 -12.12
CA THR A 716 5.43 19.54 -12.68
C THR A 716 5.35 19.48 -14.20
N SER A 717 6.30 18.79 -14.80
CA SER A 717 6.26 18.51 -16.24
C SER A 717 5.31 17.35 -16.51
N ILE A 718 4.43 17.50 -17.51
CA ILE A 718 3.37 16.54 -17.87
C ILE A 718 3.67 15.87 -19.22
N TRP A 719 3.53 14.54 -19.29
CA TRP A 719 3.49 13.83 -20.57
C TRP A 719 2.10 13.98 -21.19
N LYS A 720 2.02 14.11 -22.51
CA LYS A 720 0.74 14.14 -23.24
C LYS A 720 0.73 13.02 -24.26
N ASP A 721 -0.33 12.23 -24.23
CA ASP A 721 -0.57 11.24 -25.28
C ASP A 721 -1.04 11.92 -26.58
N ASP A 722 -1.23 11.12 -27.63
CA ASP A 722 -1.72 11.59 -28.94
C ASP A 722 -3.14 12.20 -28.88
N ASN A 723 -3.92 11.90 -27.83
CA ASN A 723 -5.27 12.43 -27.60
C ASN A 723 -5.27 13.72 -26.77
N GLY A 724 -4.09 14.14 -26.26
CA GLY A 724 -3.94 15.29 -25.38
C GLY A 724 -4.23 15.01 -23.91
N SER A 725 -4.47 13.76 -23.52
CA SER A 725 -4.58 13.32 -22.14
C SER A 725 -3.22 13.48 -21.45
N LYS A 726 -3.24 14.03 -20.23
CA LYS A 726 -2.03 14.36 -19.50
C LYS A 726 -1.71 13.32 -18.43
N TYR A 727 -0.45 12.95 -18.36
CA TYR A 727 0.06 11.94 -17.45
C TYR A 727 1.26 12.45 -16.66
N VAL A 728 1.40 11.94 -15.45
CA VAL A 728 2.57 12.13 -14.59
C VAL A 728 3.04 10.78 -14.05
N ASN A 729 4.34 10.68 -13.81
CA ASN A 729 4.93 9.55 -13.10
C ASN A 729 5.63 10.12 -11.87
N LEU A 730 5.26 9.61 -10.69
CA LEU A 730 5.70 10.11 -9.39
C LEU A 730 6.43 8.99 -8.64
N PRO A 731 7.70 8.71 -8.96
CA PRO A 731 8.50 7.73 -8.24
C PRO A 731 8.56 7.98 -6.74
N ILE A 732 8.83 9.21 -6.31
CA ILE A 732 9.03 9.54 -4.90
C ILE A 732 8.24 10.79 -4.51
N MET A 733 7.53 10.69 -3.39
CA MET A 733 6.93 11.82 -2.67
C MET A 733 7.53 11.89 -1.26
N LYS A 734 8.01 13.06 -0.82
CA LYS A 734 8.28 13.33 0.59
C LYS A 734 7.11 14.08 1.19
N MET A 735 6.62 13.59 2.32
CA MET A 735 5.53 14.23 3.05
C MET A 735 5.91 15.66 3.44
N GLY A 736 5.02 16.60 3.16
CA GLY A 736 5.11 17.99 3.60
C GLY A 736 4.26 18.23 4.85
N GLY A 737 4.04 19.51 5.17
CA GLY A 737 3.39 19.94 6.40
C GLY A 737 4.35 19.85 7.60
N GLY A 738 4.87 18.66 7.89
CA GLY A 738 5.93 18.43 8.86
C GLY A 738 7.35 18.51 8.28
N TYR A 739 8.34 18.71 9.13
CA TYR A 739 9.74 18.69 8.72
C TYR A 739 10.17 17.28 8.32
N ASN A 740 10.60 17.12 7.07
CA ASN A 740 11.11 15.87 6.51
C ASN A 740 12.55 16.05 6.04
N SER A 741 13.50 15.43 6.75
CA SER A 741 14.93 15.45 6.42
C SER A 741 15.44 14.13 5.87
N SER A 742 14.52 13.27 5.41
CA SER A 742 14.88 11.97 4.85
C SER A 742 15.61 12.13 3.51
N ASP A 743 16.60 11.27 3.31
CA ASP A 743 17.53 11.35 2.19
C ASP A 743 17.30 10.21 1.20
N VAL A 744 17.42 10.54 -0.09
CA VAL A 744 17.34 9.59 -1.20
C VAL A 744 18.74 9.42 -1.80
N TYR A 745 19.18 8.18 -1.95
CA TYR A 745 20.42 7.81 -2.63
C TYR A 745 20.08 7.00 -3.87
N ILE A 746 20.73 7.30 -5.00
CA ILE A 746 20.64 6.55 -6.25
C ILE A 746 22.04 6.06 -6.59
N ASP A 747 22.22 4.74 -6.65
CA ASP A 747 23.51 4.07 -6.88
C ASP A 747 24.65 4.61 -6.00
N GLY A 748 24.33 4.85 -4.72
CA GLY A 748 25.27 5.34 -3.71
C GLY A 748 25.52 6.85 -3.73
N VAL A 749 24.90 7.60 -4.63
CA VAL A 749 24.99 9.07 -4.69
C VAL A 749 23.73 9.69 -4.09
N LYS A 750 23.90 10.63 -3.16
CA LYS A 750 22.77 11.39 -2.61
C LYS A 750 22.11 12.22 -3.73
N TYR A 751 20.79 12.12 -3.88
CA TYR A 751 20.06 12.74 -4.99
C TYR A 751 20.34 14.25 -5.14
N GLU A 752 20.39 14.97 -4.01
CA GLU A 752 20.70 16.40 -4.00
C GLU A 752 22.12 16.71 -4.53
N GLU A 753 23.04 15.75 -4.45
CA GLU A 753 24.43 15.84 -4.90
C GLU A 753 24.65 15.23 -6.30
N ALA A 754 23.62 14.59 -6.88
CA ALA A 754 23.72 13.91 -8.16
C ALA A 754 24.09 14.86 -9.31
N SER A 755 24.77 14.31 -10.32
CA SER A 755 25.15 15.01 -11.55
C SER A 755 23.93 15.55 -12.28
N SER A 756 24.12 16.61 -13.08
CA SER A 756 23.07 17.18 -13.93
C SER A 756 22.37 16.12 -14.79
N GLU A 757 23.11 15.18 -15.40
CA GLU A 757 22.53 14.13 -16.25
C GLU A 757 21.48 13.25 -15.54
N LEU A 758 21.74 12.83 -14.30
CA LEU A 758 20.77 12.05 -13.48
C LEU A 758 19.56 12.91 -13.05
N LYS A 759 19.78 14.22 -12.88
CA LYS A 759 18.73 15.20 -12.59
C LYS A 759 17.99 15.67 -13.84
N ASP A 760 18.51 15.40 -15.03
CA ASP A 760 17.84 15.75 -16.27
C ASP A 760 16.71 14.75 -16.56
N SER A 761 16.83 13.48 -16.12
CA SER A 761 15.76 12.47 -16.18
C SER A 761 14.74 12.54 -15.03
N LEU A 762 14.97 13.39 -14.01
CA LEU A 762 14.13 13.51 -12.81
C LEU A 762 13.82 14.98 -12.48
N VAL A 763 12.54 15.33 -12.35
CA VAL A 763 12.12 16.69 -12.01
C VAL A 763 11.76 16.76 -10.52
N ASN A 764 12.40 17.68 -9.78
CA ASN A 764 12.06 17.96 -8.39
C ASN A 764 11.08 19.13 -8.28
N THR A 765 9.90 18.88 -7.71
CA THR A 765 8.86 19.89 -7.49
C THR A 765 8.61 20.07 -5.99
N LYS A 766 8.67 21.31 -5.50
CA LYS A 766 8.38 21.66 -4.11
C LYS A 766 7.13 22.53 -4.02
N ILE A 767 6.19 22.12 -3.18
CA ILE A 767 4.88 22.76 -3.06
C ILE A 767 4.66 23.21 -1.63
N ASN A 768 4.53 24.51 -1.42
CA ASN A 768 4.13 25.08 -0.15
C ASN A 768 2.63 25.43 -0.16
N SER A 769 1.81 24.51 0.35
CA SER A 769 0.35 24.65 0.36
C SER A 769 -0.14 25.87 1.14
N TYR A 770 0.56 26.27 2.20
CA TYR A 770 0.17 27.44 3.01
C TYR A 770 0.42 28.76 2.26
N ILE A 771 1.60 28.92 1.64
CA ILE A 771 1.91 30.09 0.81
C ILE A 771 0.96 30.16 -0.40
N TYR A 772 0.61 29.02 -0.99
CA TYR A 772 -0.39 28.96 -2.05
C TYR A 772 -1.74 29.49 -1.54
N ALA A 773 -2.24 28.99 -0.40
CA ALA A 773 -3.51 29.42 0.18
C ALA A 773 -3.53 30.89 0.64
N LEU A 774 -2.38 31.46 1.03
CA LEU A 774 -2.26 32.88 1.36
C LEU A 774 -2.40 33.79 0.14
N LYS A 775 -2.00 33.33 -1.05
CA LYS A 775 -2.07 34.09 -2.30
C LYS A 775 -3.46 34.09 -2.94
N GLN A 776 -4.31 33.14 -2.57
CA GLN A 776 -5.68 33.07 -3.07
C GLN A 776 -6.55 34.20 -2.50
N GLU A 777 -7.54 34.63 -3.28
CA GLU A 777 -8.48 35.71 -2.95
C GLU A 777 -9.90 35.28 -3.33
N VAL A 778 -10.89 35.62 -2.48
CA VAL A 778 -12.31 35.44 -2.82
C VAL A 778 -12.73 36.55 -3.78
N GLU A 779 -13.42 36.22 -4.88
CA GLU A 779 -13.83 37.21 -5.90
C GLU A 779 -14.61 38.40 -5.34
N HIS A 780 -15.45 38.15 -4.32
CA HIS A 780 -16.34 39.12 -3.69
C HIS A 780 -15.68 39.94 -2.56
N TYR A 781 -14.39 39.73 -2.27
CA TYR A 781 -13.67 40.31 -1.13
C TYR A 781 -13.81 41.84 -1.00
N SER A 782 -13.96 42.56 -2.11
CA SER A 782 -14.02 44.03 -2.11
C SER A 782 -15.42 44.65 -1.86
N ASP A 783 -16.50 43.86 -1.73
CA ASP A 783 -17.87 44.35 -1.47
C ASP A 783 -18.41 43.91 -0.08
N PRO A 784 -18.13 44.68 0.99
CA PRO A 784 -18.57 44.34 2.35
C PRO A 784 -20.07 44.59 2.59
N GLY A 785 -20.81 45.14 1.61
CA GLY A 785 -22.17 45.63 1.81
C GLY A 785 -23.24 44.56 1.99
N ASN A 786 -22.97 43.30 1.64
CA ASN A 786 -23.99 42.24 1.62
C ASN A 786 -23.47 40.81 1.84
N PHE A 787 -22.31 40.60 2.48
CA PHE A 787 -21.71 39.25 2.67
C PHE A 787 -22.70 38.20 3.21
N LEU A 788 -23.42 38.52 4.31
CA LEU A 788 -24.40 37.60 4.92
C LEU A 788 -25.63 37.30 4.02
N GLY A 789 -25.83 38.08 2.96
CA GLY A 789 -26.91 37.90 1.99
C GLY A 789 -26.47 37.29 0.67
N ASP A 790 -25.18 36.94 0.53
CA ASP A 790 -24.57 36.41 -0.69
C ASP A 790 -24.07 34.97 -0.45
N PRO A 791 -24.83 33.95 -0.90
CA PRO A 791 -24.44 32.56 -0.71
C PRO A 791 -23.10 32.20 -1.38
N GLU A 792 -22.78 32.76 -2.54
CA GLU A 792 -21.53 32.44 -3.26
C GLU A 792 -20.33 33.03 -2.49
N ALA A 793 -20.44 34.26 -1.99
CA ALA A 793 -19.39 34.86 -1.18
C ALA A 793 -19.12 34.09 0.14
N ILE A 794 -20.18 33.56 0.77
CA ILE A 794 -20.06 32.71 1.97
C ILE A 794 -19.35 31.40 1.62
N GLU A 795 -19.76 30.75 0.53
CA GLU A 795 -19.19 29.48 0.06
C GLU A 795 -17.69 29.61 -0.24
N ASP A 796 -17.30 30.57 -1.07
CA ASP A 796 -15.89 30.82 -1.42
C ASP A 796 -15.06 31.17 -0.18
N THR A 797 -15.62 31.96 0.74
CA THR A 797 -14.94 32.32 2.00
C THR A 797 -14.71 31.09 2.87
N VAL A 798 -15.70 30.20 2.99
CA VAL A 798 -15.55 28.95 3.75
C VAL A 798 -14.48 28.07 3.12
N PHE A 799 -14.50 27.85 1.80
CA PHE A 799 -13.48 27.05 1.13
C PHE A 799 -12.07 27.58 1.35
N LEU A 800 -11.84 28.88 1.14
CA LEU A 800 -10.51 29.45 1.37
C LEU A 800 -10.08 29.39 2.84
N VAL A 801 -11.01 29.57 3.79
CA VAL A 801 -10.74 29.36 5.22
C VAL A 801 -10.37 27.89 5.49
N MET A 802 -11.04 26.93 4.86
CA MET A 802 -10.76 25.51 5.02
C MET A 802 -9.42 25.09 4.41
N GLN A 803 -8.99 25.69 3.29
CA GLN A 803 -7.64 25.49 2.76
C GLN A 803 -6.55 25.88 3.76
N ARG A 804 -6.76 26.99 4.46
CA ARG A 804 -5.84 27.47 5.49
C ARG A 804 -5.96 26.63 6.77
N ALA A 805 -7.16 26.18 7.12
CA ALA A 805 -7.37 25.28 8.25
C ALA A 805 -6.64 23.95 8.06
N ALA A 806 -6.67 23.37 6.85
CA ALA A 806 -5.92 22.16 6.51
C ALA A 806 -4.42 22.32 6.80
N CYS A 807 -3.83 23.48 6.42
CA CYS A 807 -2.43 23.78 6.72
C CYS A 807 -2.15 23.93 8.22
N ASN A 808 -3.11 24.40 9.02
CA ASN A 808 -2.94 24.47 10.47
C ASN A 808 -3.02 23.09 11.16
N ILE A 809 -3.47 22.05 10.44
CA ILE A 809 -3.46 20.65 10.90
C ILE A 809 -2.24 19.90 10.36
N LEU A 810 -1.94 20.06 9.07
CA LEU A 810 -0.84 19.39 8.39
C LEU A 810 0.53 20.02 8.69
N GLY A 811 0.57 21.34 8.85
CA GLY A 811 1.77 22.14 9.02
C GLY A 811 2.16 22.94 7.78
N PHE A 812 3.38 23.48 7.82
CA PHE A 812 3.81 24.56 6.93
C PHE A 812 5.00 24.21 6.03
N ASN A 813 5.59 23.02 6.18
CA ASN A 813 6.72 22.56 5.37
C ASN A 813 6.27 22.14 3.97
N ASP A 814 7.21 22.20 3.02
CA ASP A 814 6.94 21.88 1.61
C ASP A 814 6.70 20.39 1.40
N TYR A 815 5.76 20.06 0.52
CA TYR A 815 5.66 18.75 -0.10
C TYR A 815 6.69 18.66 -1.23
N GLU A 816 7.45 17.57 -1.30
CA GLU A 816 8.48 17.36 -2.32
C GLU A 816 8.11 16.17 -3.21
N PHE A 817 8.15 16.35 -4.53
CA PHE A 817 7.87 15.31 -5.52
C PHE A 817 9.06 15.18 -6.47
N ILE A 818 9.60 13.97 -6.58
CA ILE A 818 10.60 13.61 -7.58
C ILE A 818 9.86 12.83 -8.66
N SER A 819 9.60 13.47 -9.81
CA SER A 819 8.92 12.91 -10.97
C SER A 819 9.89 12.47 -12.06
N LEU A 820 9.48 11.55 -12.93
CA LEU A 820 10.24 11.28 -14.17
C LEU A 820 10.10 12.47 -15.12
N ASP A 821 11.17 12.80 -15.85
CA ASP A 821 11.07 13.76 -16.96
C ASP A 821 10.12 13.17 -18.03
N PRO A 822 8.98 13.83 -18.32
CA PRO A 822 8.10 13.36 -19.36
C PRO A 822 8.77 13.31 -20.72
N THR A 823 9.78 14.13 -21.04
CA THR A 823 10.35 14.12 -22.40
C THR A 823 10.92 12.78 -22.84
N GLU A 824 11.28 11.93 -21.87
CA GLU A 824 11.83 10.59 -22.13
C GLU A 824 10.73 9.51 -22.26
N GLY A 825 9.53 9.75 -21.71
CA GLY A 825 8.40 8.81 -21.75
C GLY A 825 8.73 7.40 -21.25
N LEU A 826 9.73 7.26 -20.37
CA LEU A 826 10.24 5.97 -19.91
C LEU A 826 9.11 5.12 -19.31
N TYR A 827 8.96 3.90 -19.81
CA TYR A 827 7.95 2.94 -19.36
C TYR A 827 6.49 3.34 -19.57
N PHE A 828 6.21 4.43 -20.31
CA PHE A 828 4.84 4.82 -20.64
C PHE A 828 4.17 3.75 -21.52
N ASN A 829 2.96 3.31 -21.15
CA ASN A 829 2.23 2.20 -21.78
C ASN A 829 3.01 0.87 -21.86
N GLN A 830 3.96 0.65 -20.94
CA GLN A 830 4.67 -0.62 -20.78
C GLN A 830 4.19 -1.32 -19.51
N TYR A 831 4.41 -2.63 -19.45
CA TYR A 831 4.02 -3.48 -18.33
C TYR A 831 5.25 -4.18 -17.75
N PRO A 832 5.30 -4.42 -16.43
CA PRO A 832 6.37 -5.20 -15.83
C PRO A 832 6.30 -6.66 -16.32
N SER A 833 7.45 -7.24 -16.66
CA SER A 833 7.52 -8.65 -17.05
C SER A 833 8.04 -9.50 -15.89
N LEU A 834 7.29 -10.54 -15.50
CA LEU A 834 7.78 -11.50 -14.50
C LEU A 834 8.96 -12.32 -15.03
N ASP A 835 9.01 -12.56 -16.35
CA ASP A 835 10.13 -13.29 -16.95
C ASP A 835 11.43 -12.49 -16.91
N ASP A 836 11.37 -11.15 -17.03
CA ASP A 836 12.54 -10.27 -16.79
C ASP A 836 13.06 -10.42 -15.35
N LEU A 837 12.17 -10.52 -14.36
CA LEU A 837 12.58 -10.78 -12.96
C LEU A 837 13.17 -12.18 -12.77
N LYS A 838 12.65 -13.21 -13.47
CA LYS A 838 13.18 -14.58 -13.42
C LYS A 838 14.58 -14.69 -14.04
N GLU A 839 14.86 -13.93 -15.09
CA GLU A 839 16.18 -13.93 -15.76
C GLU A 839 17.30 -13.28 -14.92
N ARG A 840 16.95 -12.60 -13.82
CA ARG A 840 17.88 -11.91 -12.92
C ARG A 840 18.36 -12.77 -11.74
N VAL A 841 17.72 -13.92 -11.49
CA VAL A 841 17.98 -14.81 -10.34
C VAL A 841 19.19 -15.71 -10.56
#